data_AF-A0A6B3NC55-F1
#
_entry.id   AF-A0A6B3NC55-F1
#
_cell.length_a   1.000
_cell.length_b   1.000
_cell.length_c   1.000
_cell.angle_alpha   90.00
_cell.angle_beta   90.00
_cell.angle_gamma   90.00
#
_symmetry.space_group_name_H-M   'P 1'
#
loop_
_entity.id
_entity.type
_entity.pdbx_description
1 polymer ?
#
loop_
_entity_poly.entity_id
_entity_poly.type
_entity_poly.pdbx_seq_one_letter_code
_entity_poly.pdbx_strand_id
1 'polypeptide(L)'
;NIGLFTLFVQQKCPNATVYSFEPAPHAFKKLESNARLYCKNANLFNCGLSSENKEETFTFYPNSSVFSGFHADNDQDEKAVRAVILNMLQQINAAQGEQLDAIADEFMAGRLDRETFQAQLRTLSSVIKEHNIERIDLLKLDAEKSELPVLQGIEDQHWEIIQQMVVEVHDQEGSVIKEVKRLLQEKGFELHIEEETLLHGSGLYNIYARRPWQTNTSSAKPVVNAAKIEQNVQDLGNALRSTASRLTTPYLICLCPASPTALADSKRSILYQQMERLLASYLDGVSGMYLLKSSELSASYPVSTYYDPHGDEFGHVPYTPAFYTALGTAIARKIHAIKSAPYKVIVLDCDQTLWKGVCGEDGVDGIEIDPPRKALQEFMVAQHDSGMLICLCSKNNQEDVWAVFEQRSEMPLKREQIVQARINWQPKSENIKSLAQELNLGLDSFIFVDDNPLECAEVQANCPAVLTLELPSEPNQIPQFLEHVWAFDHLKTTEEDKQRTALYQQNIERESFRKEALTFKDFLTGLGLEVKIAPIAGHTLARVSQLTQRTNQFNLTTIRRSESKIQQLCESGKLECLTVEVSDRFGDYGLVGVLLFEMGADAIKVDTFLLSCRALGRGVEHQMLAKLGTIAKERGLSWIDVSYIPTQKNQPALDFLDAVGISCKQQLGEGWLFKFPVNLAAELTYSPEVTESVNNSPSNPKAKHSEVNRQRQTLAIQQIATQLWDSEQILKLIESQKHRIRPPELESQFVAASNQLEEKLVKIWSEVLSIEQVGIYDNFFELGGTSLLMVQVFSKLQAIDSNISLVDLYKYPTINAQANYLRQKSDSQGQEQETFQEVDDRVRRKQHARKERKQKREVRKNG
;
A
#
# COMPACT_ATOMS: atom_id res chain seq x y z
N ASN A 1 -39.12 10.21 14.83
CA ASN A 1 -38.15 11.18 15.40
C ASN A 1 -37.57 10.72 16.78
N ILE A 2 -36.92 9.54 16.88
CA ILE A 2 -36.40 8.97 18.17
C ILE A 2 -34.91 9.30 18.46
N GLY A 3 -34.38 10.36 17.84
CA GLY A 3 -32.98 10.75 17.97
C GLY A 3 -31.97 10.07 17.05
N LEU A 4 -32.41 9.37 16.00
CA LEU A 4 -31.49 8.72 15.05
C LEU A 4 -30.53 9.69 14.37
N PHE A 5 -31.02 10.88 13.99
CA PHE A 5 -30.15 11.92 13.41
C PHE A 5 -29.14 12.46 14.44
N THR A 6 -29.56 12.66 15.69
CA THR A 6 -28.69 13.05 16.80
C THR A 6 -27.57 12.03 17.02
N LEU A 7 -27.88 10.72 16.95
CA LEU A 7 -26.89 9.65 17.02
C LEU A 7 -25.94 9.66 15.83
N PHE A 8 -26.48 9.81 14.62
CA PHE A 8 -25.69 9.86 13.38
C PHE A 8 -24.67 11.01 13.42
N VAL A 9 -25.10 12.21 13.83
CA VAL A 9 -24.21 13.37 13.95
C VAL A 9 -23.14 13.13 15.01
N GLN A 10 -23.47 12.59 16.18
CA GLN A 10 -22.48 12.29 17.22
C GLN A 10 -21.51 11.17 16.83
N GLN A 11 -21.92 10.22 15.98
CA GLN A 11 -21.05 9.19 15.44
C GLN A 11 -20.08 9.74 14.38
N LYS A 12 -20.56 10.60 13.48
CA LYS A 12 -19.75 11.17 12.38
C LYS A 12 -18.91 12.36 12.82
N CYS A 13 -19.42 13.15 13.75
CA CYS A 13 -18.84 14.38 14.28
C CYS A 13 -18.85 14.37 15.82
N PRO A 14 -17.95 13.61 16.49
CA PRO A 14 -17.99 13.43 17.95
C PRO A 14 -17.85 14.69 18.79
N ASN A 15 -17.36 15.78 18.20
CA ASN A 15 -17.18 17.08 18.86
C ASN A 15 -18.33 18.05 18.58
N ALA A 16 -19.31 17.69 17.75
CA ALA A 16 -20.44 18.54 17.46
C ALA A 16 -21.34 18.68 18.70
N THR A 17 -21.83 19.89 18.95
CA THR A 17 -22.89 20.13 19.94
C THR A 17 -24.23 20.06 19.24
N VAL A 18 -25.11 19.16 19.68
CA VAL A 18 -26.42 18.94 19.06
C VAL A 18 -27.52 19.52 19.95
N TYR A 19 -28.42 20.31 19.38
CA TYR A 19 -29.65 20.78 20.04
C TYR A 19 -30.84 20.08 19.37
N SER A 20 -31.55 19.23 20.10
CA SER A 20 -32.61 18.36 19.56
C SER A 20 -33.94 18.68 20.22
N PHE A 21 -34.98 18.86 19.42
CA PHE A 21 -36.34 19.22 19.85
C PHE A 21 -37.29 18.08 19.53
N GLU A 22 -38.11 17.67 20.49
CA GLU A 22 -39.13 16.65 20.29
C GLU A 22 -40.31 16.93 21.24
N PRO A 23 -41.47 17.40 20.74
CA PRO A 23 -42.62 17.76 21.57
C PRO A 23 -43.36 16.54 22.15
N ALA A 24 -43.22 15.35 21.57
CA ALA A 24 -43.98 14.18 22.01
C ALA A 24 -43.33 13.46 23.20
N PRO A 25 -43.98 13.39 24.38
CA PRO A 25 -43.36 12.83 25.59
C PRO A 25 -42.85 11.39 25.42
N HIS A 26 -43.54 10.57 24.62
CA HIS A 26 -43.13 9.18 24.35
C HIS A 26 -41.91 9.10 23.43
N ALA A 27 -41.82 9.95 22.41
CA ALA A 27 -40.65 10.01 21.53
C ALA A 27 -39.46 10.67 22.23
N PHE A 28 -39.71 11.72 23.03
CA PHE A 28 -38.70 12.42 23.81
C PHE A 28 -37.98 11.49 24.79
N LYS A 29 -38.71 10.62 25.52
CA LYS A 29 -38.10 9.61 26.40
C LYS A 29 -37.15 8.66 25.67
N LYS A 30 -37.48 8.28 24.43
CA LYS A 30 -36.61 7.43 23.59
C LYS A 30 -35.38 8.20 23.11
N LEU A 31 -35.55 9.45 22.68
CA LEU A 31 -34.47 10.37 22.33
C LEU A 31 -33.50 10.55 23.52
N GLU A 32 -34.02 10.80 24.72
CA GLU A 32 -33.23 10.95 25.95
C GLU A 32 -32.43 9.69 26.28
N SER A 33 -33.07 8.52 26.20
CA SER A 33 -32.41 7.23 26.44
C SER A 33 -31.27 6.98 25.44
N ASN A 34 -31.52 7.24 24.15
CA ASN A 34 -30.53 7.07 23.09
C ASN A 34 -29.36 8.05 23.24
N ALA A 35 -29.66 9.33 23.47
CA ALA A 35 -28.63 10.35 23.62
C ALA A 35 -27.76 10.11 24.87
N ARG A 36 -28.36 9.69 26.00
CA ARG A 36 -27.60 9.36 27.22
C ARG A 36 -26.60 8.23 27.01
N LEU A 37 -26.92 7.25 26.17
CA LEU A 37 -26.06 6.09 25.93
C LEU A 37 -24.91 6.40 24.96
N TYR A 38 -25.13 7.27 23.97
CA TYR A 38 -24.26 7.35 22.79
C TYR A 38 -23.77 8.76 22.44
N CYS A 39 -24.37 9.82 22.99
CA CYS A 39 -24.02 11.20 22.67
C CYS A 39 -23.21 11.84 23.80
N LYS A 40 -22.14 12.55 23.45
CA LYS A 40 -21.32 13.27 24.44
C LYS A 40 -21.83 14.69 24.69
N ASN A 41 -22.26 15.38 23.63
CA ASN A 41 -22.63 16.79 23.65
C ASN A 41 -24.01 17.01 23.00
N ALA A 42 -25.08 16.54 23.63
CA ALA A 42 -26.45 16.72 23.14
C ALA A 42 -27.34 17.42 24.18
N ASN A 43 -27.96 18.52 23.80
CA ASN A 43 -28.97 19.27 24.56
C ASN A 43 -30.35 18.92 24.01
N LEU A 44 -31.24 18.40 24.85
CA LEU A 44 -32.53 17.85 24.45
C LEU A 44 -33.66 18.71 25.03
N PHE A 45 -34.66 19.03 24.21
CA PHE A 45 -35.80 19.86 24.60
C PHE A 45 -37.11 19.13 24.32
N ASN A 46 -37.92 18.93 25.37
CA ASN A 46 -39.27 18.37 25.26
C ASN A 46 -40.28 19.47 24.91
N CYS A 47 -40.07 20.11 23.77
CA CYS A 47 -40.90 21.17 23.23
C CYS A 47 -40.81 21.17 21.70
N GLY A 48 -41.82 21.73 21.04
CA GLY A 48 -41.78 21.98 19.60
C GLY A 48 -41.29 23.38 19.31
N LEU A 49 -41.03 23.65 18.03
CA LEU A 49 -40.64 24.97 17.55
C LEU A 49 -41.80 25.61 16.76
N SER A 50 -41.95 26.93 16.84
CA SER A 50 -42.97 27.69 16.12
C SER A 50 -42.57 29.17 15.95
N SER A 51 -43.47 29.97 15.38
CA SER A 51 -43.28 31.41 15.16
C SER A 51 -43.39 32.24 16.44
N GLU A 52 -44.05 31.70 17.47
CA GLU A 52 -44.23 32.33 18.78
C GLU A 52 -44.18 31.30 19.92
N ASN A 53 -43.95 31.78 21.16
CA ASN A 53 -43.99 30.92 22.34
C ASN A 53 -45.45 30.73 22.78
N LYS A 54 -45.98 29.50 22.73
CA LYS A 54 -47.35 29.17 23.12
C LYS A 54 -47.46 27.72 23.62
N GLU A 55 -48.61 27.36 24.16
CA GLU A 55 -48.99 25.94 24.33
C GLU A 55 -50.00 25.58 23.25
N GLU A 56 -49.81 24.41 22.64
CA GLU A 56 -50.70 23.91 21.59
C GLU A 56 -50.94 22.41 21.75
N THR A 57 -52.13 21.97 21.36
CA THR A 57 -52.50 20.55 21.42
C THR A 57 -51.79 19.80 20.30
N PHE A 58 -50.94 18.85 20.66
CA PHE A 58 -50.29 17.94 19.72
C PHE A 58 -51.07 16.63 19.64
N THR A 59 -51.30 16.13 18.43
CA THR A 59 -51.94 14.83 18.21
C THR A 59 -50.87 13.81 17.83
N PHE A 60 -50.75 12.75 18.64
CA PHE A 60 -49.78 11.68 18.46
C PHE A 60 -50.47 10.37 18.11
N TYR A 61 -49.97 9.68 17.08
CA TYR A 61 -50.44 8.38 16.64
C TYR A 61 -49.39 7.31 17.02
N PRO A 62 -49.57 6.55 18.12
CA PRO A 62 -48.55 5.64 18.64
C PRO A 62 -48.11 4.55 17.65
N ASN A 63 -49.05 4.13 16.80
CA ASN A 63 -48.84 3.08 15.80
C ASN A 63 -48.43 3.62 14.41
N SER A 64 -48.41 4.95 14.25
CA SER A 64 -48.11 5.66 12.99
C SER A 64 -47.46 7.01 13.26
N SER A 65 -46.33 7.03 13.98
CA SER A 65 -45.75 8.26 14.54
C SER A 65 -45.26 9.30 13.53
N VAL A 66 -45.25 8.98 12.22
CA VAL A 66 -44.83 9.85 11.10
C VAL A 66 -45.93 10.85 10.68
N PHE A 67 -47.12 10.73 11.28
CA PHE A 67 -48.27 11.60 11.00
C PHE A 67 -48.70 12.38 12.24
N SER A 68 -47.79 12.52 13.21
CA SER A 68 -48.08 13.14 14.51
C SER A 68 -47.70 14.61 14.47
N GLY A 69 -48.66 15.52 14.60
CA GLY A 69 -48.42 16.94 14.41
C GLY A 69 -49.38 17.86 15.17
N PHE A 70 -49.12 19.16 15.05
CA PHE A 70 -49.94 20.24 15.60
C PHE A 70 -51.14 20.63 14.71
N HIS A 71 -51.14 20.18 13.45
CA HIS A 71 -52.17 20.46 12.44
C HIS A 71 -52.73 19.16 11.84
N ALA A 72 -53.29 18.30 12.69
CA ALA A 72 -53.93 17.06 12.25
C ALA A 72 -55.28 17.35 11.56
N ASP A 73 -55.45 16.88 10.32
CA ASP A 73 -56.69 16.94 9.56
C ASP A 73 -57.11 15.51 9.23
N ASN A 74 -58.20 15.05 9.86
CA ASN A 74 -58.63 13.65 9.83
C ASN A 74 -58.78 13.10 8.40
N ASP A 75 -59.32 13.89 7.47
CA ASP A 75 -59.61 13.42 6.12
C ASP A 75 -58.36 13.42 5.21
N GLN A 76 -57.36 14.25 5.53
CA GLN A 76 -56.11 14.33 4.77
C GLN A 76 -55.07 13.33 5.28
N ASP A 77 -54.98 13.17 6.60
CA ASP A 77 -54.01 12.26 7.23
C ASP A 77 -54.39 10.80 6.95
N GLU A 78 -55.69 10.45 6.98
CA GLU A 78 -56.17 9.13 6.59
C GLU A 78 -55.86 8.81 5.12
N LYS A 79 -56.04 9.78 4.21
CA LYS A 79 -55.71 9.62 2.78
C LYS A 79 -54.22 9.46 2.55
N ALA A 80 -53.37 10.21 3.26
CA ALA A 80 -51.92 10.12 3.15
C ALA A 80 -51.42 8.74 3.64
N VAL A 81 -51.91 8.27 4.79
CA VAL A 81 -51.55 6.94 5.33
C VAL A 81 -52.03 5.83 4.37
N ARG A 82 -53.26 5.93 3.86
CA ARG A 82 -53.81 4.97 2.89
C ARG A 82 -52.99 4.95 1.60
N ALA A 83 -52.59 6.11 1.07
CA ALA A 83 -51.78 6.21 -0.14
C ALA A 83 -50.39 5.57 0.03
N VAL A 84 -49.74 5.78 1.18
CA VAL A 84 -48.44 5.16 1.48
C VAL A 84 -48.56 3.64 1.61
N ILE A 85 -49.60 3.14 2.29
CA ILE A 85 -49.86 1.70 2.43
C ILE A 85 -50.17 1.07 1.06
N LEU A 86 -50.99 1.72 0.22
CA LEU A 86 -51.29 1.25 -1.12
C LEU A 86 -50.03 1.22 -2.01
N ASN A 87 -49.17 2.23 -1.93
CA ASN A 87 -47.90 2.27 -2.66
C ASN A 87 -46.92 1.19 -2.17
N MET A 88 -46.89 0.91 -0.87
CA MET A 88 -46.08 -0.20 -0.31
C MET A 88 -46.63 -1.58 -0.73
N LEU A 89 -47.95 -1.78 -0.69
CA LEU A 89 -48.59 -3.04 -1.10
C LEU A 89 -48.46 -3.29 -2.61
N GLN A 90 -48.51 -2.24 -3.43
CA GLN A 90 -48.21 -2.31 -4.86
C GLN A 90 -46.76 -2.71 -5.15
N GLN A 91 -45.80 -2.33 -4.30
CA GLN A 91 -44.40 -2.74 -4.43
C GLN A 91 -44.14 -4.20 -4.02
N ILE A 92 -45.07 -4.84 -3.27
CA ILE A 92 -44.92 -6.23 -2.78
C ILE A 92 -45.66 -7.24 -3.69
N ASN A 93 -46.28 -6.80 -4.79
CA ASN A 93 -46.95 -7.66 -5.78
C ASN A 93 -48.09 -8.55 -5.20
N ALA A 94 -48.87 -8.02 -4.25
CA ALA A 94 -50.04 -8.71 -3.70
C ALA A 94 -51.34 -8.23 -4.36
N ALA A 95 -51.82 -9.03 -5.33
CA ALA A 95 -53.15 -9.00 -5.97
C ALA A 95 -53.54 -7.75 -6.80
N GLN A 96 -54.48 -7.94 -7.74
CA GLN A 96 -55.02 -6.88 -8.62
C GLN A 96 -56.36 -6.36 -8.09
N GLY A 97 -56.53 -5.02 -8.08
CA GLY A 97 -57.82 -4.35 -7.96
C GLY A 97 -58.50 -4.48 -6.58
N GLU A 98 -59.79 -4.83 -6.56
CA GLU A 98 -60.71 -4.76 -5.40
C GLU A 98 -60.22 -5.47 -4.10
N GLN A 99 -59.24 -6.36 -4.18
CA GLN A 99 -58.60 -7.00 -3.02
C GLN A 99 -57.61 -6.08 -2.27
N LEU A 100 -56.97 -5.12 -2.94
CA LEU A 100 -55.99 -4.19 -2.35
C LEU A 100 -56.64 -3.20 -1.38
N ASP A 101 -57.84 -2.70 -1.71
CA ASP A 101 -58.55 -1.75 -0.85
C ASP A 101 -59.00 -2.40 0.46
N ALA A 102 -59.47 -3.65 0.42
CA ALA A 102 -59.87 -4.39 1.62
C ALA A 102 -58.68 -4.70 2.55
N ILE A 103 -57.51 -4.99 1.98
CA ILE A 103 -56.27 -5.22 2.75
C ILE A 103 -55.75 -3.89 3.31
N ALA A 104 -55.82 -2.80 2.54
CA ALA A 104 -55.47 -1.47 3.04
C ALA A 104 -56.37 -1.07 4.23
N ASP A 105 -57.67 -1.34 4.16
CA ASP A 105 -58.62 -1.10 5.25
C ASP A 105 -58.27 -1.91 6.52
N GLU A 106 -57.83 -3.17 6.36
CA GLU A 106 -57.39 -4.02 7.47
C GLU A 106 -56.06 -3.53 8.10
N PHE A 107 -55.12 -3.05 7.29
CA PHE A 107 -53.86 -2.44 7.77
C PHE A 107 -54.05 -1.05 8.39
N MET A 108 -55.16 -0.38 8.11
CA MET A 108 -55.54 0.89 8.73
C MET A 108 -56.17 0.72 10.11
N ALA A 109 -56.75 -0.45 10.42
CA ALA A 109 -57.41 -0.71 11.68
C ALA A 109 -56.46 -0.57 12.89
N GLY A 110 -56.78 0.33 13.83
CA GLY A 110 -55.97 0.61 15.04
C GLY A 110 -54.70 1.46 14.81
N ARG A 111 -54.39 1.84 13.56
CA ARG A 111 -53.26 2.75 13.23
C ARG A 111 -53.58 4.23 13.37
N LEU A 112 -54.86 4.57 13.48
CA LEU A 112 -55.38 5.92 13.73
C LEU A 112 -55.75 6.15 15.21
N ASP A 113 -55.43 5.20 16.09
CA ASP A 113 -55.54 5.41 17.54
C ASP A 113 -54.66 6.60 17.92
N ARG A 114 -55.25 7.59 18.59
CA ARG A 114 -54.61 8.88 18.86
C ARG A 114 -54.59 9.22 20.33
N GLU A 115 -53.50 9.84 20.73
CA GLU A 115 -53.33 10.48 22.02
C GLU A 115 -53.08 11.98 21.78
N THR A 116 -53.76 12.82 22.54
CA THR A 116 -53.53 14.27 22.48
C THR A 116 -52.91 14.75 23.78
N PHE A 117 -51.88 15.58 23.70
CA PHE A 117 -51.29 16.22 24.86
C PHE A 117 -50.99 17.69 24.57
N GLN A 118 -50.90 18.48 25.64
CA GLN A 118 -50.43 19.86 25.55
C GLN A 118 -48.91 19.86 25.41
N ALA A 119 -48.41 20.45 24.33
CA ALA A 119 -46.99 20.61 24.10
C ALA A 119 -46.61 22.09 24.09
N GLN A 120 -45.48 22.39 24.71
CA GLN A 120 -44.91 23.73 24.70
C GLN A 120 -44.27 23.98 23.34
N LEU A 121 -44.54 25.14 22.75
CA LEU A 121 -43.92 25.64 21.53
C LEU A 121 -43.03 26.84 21.87
N ARG A 122 -41.86 26.88 21.25
CA ARG A 122 -40.88 27.95 21.42
C ARG A 122 -40.37 28.48 20.08
N THR A 123 -39.91 29.71 20.02
CA THR A 123 -39.17 30.19 18.84
C THR A 123 -37.73 29.67 18.86
N LEU A 124 -37.17 29.34 17.70
CA LEU A 124 -35.76 28.94 17.60
C LEU A 124 -34.83 30.04 18.13
N SER A 125 -35.18 31.31 17.87
CA SER A 125 -34.46 32.48 18.37
C SER A 125 -34.42 32.56 19.90
N SER A 126 -35.48 32.14 20.59
CA SER A 126 -35.47 32.11 22.06
C SER A 126 -34.43 31.12 22.60
N VAL A 127 -34.25 29.99 21.92
CA VAL A 127 -33.29 28.95 22.29
C VAL A 127 -31.86 29.37 21.95
N ILE A 128 -31.66 29.99 20.78
CA ILE A 128 -30.37 30.60 20.38
C ILE A 128 -29.88 31.59 21.45
N LYS A 129 -30.77 32.48 21.92
CA LYS A 129 -30.47 33.46 22.97
C LYS A 129 -30.19 32.82 24.32
N GLU A 130 -31.02 31.87 24.75
CA GLU A 130 -30.87 31.18 26.04
C GLU A 130 -29.53 30.45 26.15
N HIS A 131 -29.08 29.82 25.06
CA HIS A 131 -27.87 28.99 25.04
C HIS A 131 -26.64 29.69 24.43
N ASN A 132 -26.74 30.98 24.12
CA ASN A 132 -25.67 31.77 23.49
C ASN A 132 -25.08 31.08 22.25
N ILE A 133 -25.94 30.64 21.32
CA ILE A 133 -25.50 29.95 20.11
C ILE A 133 -24.95 30.98 19.12
N GLU A 134 -23.63 31.01 18.94
CA GLU A 134 -22.96 31.96 18.04
C GLU A 134 -22.92 31.50 16.57
N ARG A 135 -23.12 30.20 16.32
CA ARG A 135 -23.05 29.59 14.99
C ARG A 135 -23.88 28.31 14.91
N ILE A 136 -24.59 28.14 13.80
CA ILE A 136 -25.32 26.91 13.45
C ILE A 136 -24.76 26.38 12.14
N ASP A 137 -23.94 25.33 12.23
CA ASP A 137 -23.36 24.67 11.06
C ASP A 137 -24.37 23.90 10.23
N LEU A 138 -25.45 23.42 10.83
CA LEU A 138 -26.53 22.72 10.14
C LEU A 138 -27.83 22.84 10.95
N LEU A 139 -28.88 23.31 10.30
CA LEU A 139 -30.25 23.27 10.83
C LEU A 139 -31.06 22.21 10.06
N LYS A 140 -31.30 21.06 10.70
CA LYS A 140 -32.20 20.01 10.16
C LYS A 140 -33.61 20.28 10.68
N LEU A 141 -34.56 20.48 9.77
CA LEU A 141 -35.95 20.78 10.07
C LEU A 141 -36.86 19.73 9.43
N ASP A 142 -37.60 19.04 10.28
CA ASP A 142 -38.51 17.96 9.96
C ASP A 142 -39.55 18.01 11.08
N ALA A 143 -40.60 18.79 10.84
CA ALA A 143 -41.54 19.27 11.87
C ALA A 143 -43.00 19.01 11.46
N GLU A 144 -43.21 18.04 10.58
CA GLU A 144 -44.51 17.51 10.12
C GLU A 144 -45.58 18.61 9.97
N LYS A 145 -45.50 19.38 8.86
CA LYS A 145 -46.38 20.50 8.48
C LYS A 145 -46.16 21.81 9.25
N SER A 146 -45.15 21.88 10.12
CA SER A 146 -44.84 23.08 10.92
C SER A 146 -43.57 23.80 10.47
N GLU A 147 -43.01 23.46 9.31
CA GLU A 147 -41.70 23.97 8.88
C GLU A 147 -41.70 25.49 8.70
N LEU A 148 -42.71 26.03 8.01
CA LEU A 148 -42.81 27.47 7.76
C LEU A 148 -42.98 28.28 9.06
N PRO A 149 -43.87 27.92 10.01
CA PRO A 149 -43.92 28.54 11.33
C PRO A 149 -42.57 28.54 12.07
N VAL A 150 -41.83 27.43 12.03
CA VAL A 150 -40.50 27.35 12.67
C VAL A 150 -39.52 28.36 12.06
N LEU A 151 -39.49 28.46 10.73
CA LEU A 151 -38.65 29.42 10.01
C LEU A 151 -39.06 30.86 10.32
N GLN A 152 -40.35 31.14 10.42
CA GLN A 152 -40.88 32.47 10.79
C GLN A 152 -40.53 32.86 12.24
N GLY A 153 -40.22 31.90 13.12
CA GLY A 153 -39.72 32.14 14.48
C GLY A 153 -38.23 32.52 14.56
N ILE A 154 -37.53 32.61 13.43
CA ILE A 154 -36.14 33.05 13.37
C ILE A 154 -36.08 34.57 13.16
N GLU A 155 -35.58 35.28 14.17
CA GLU A 155 -35.35 36.73 14.12
C GLU A 155 -34.27 37.06 13.08
N ASP A 156 -34.39 38.21 12.42
CA ASP A 156 -33.52 38.62 11.30
C ASP A 156 -32.02 38.48 11.59
N GLN A 157 -31.59 38.87 12.79
CA GLN A 157 -30.20 38.79 13.23
C GLN A 157 -29.64 37.35 13.34
N HIS A 158 -30.50 36.35 13.57
CA HIS A 158 -30.07 34.96 13.74
C HIS A 158 -29.99 34.19 12.42
N TRP A 159 -30.51 34.75 11.33
CA TRP A 159 -30.36 34.12 10.01
C TRP A 159 -28.89 34.05 9.57
N GLU A 160 -28.07 35.03 9.95
CA GLU A 160 -26.66 35.11 9.55
C GLU A 160 -25.78 33.99 10.16
N ILE A 161 -26.17 33.48 11.33
CA ILE A 161 -25.41 32.44 12.03
C ILE A 161 -25.69 31.03 11.50
N ILE A 162 -26.74 30.84 10.69
CA ILE A 162 -27.11 29.56 10.07
C ILE A 162 -26.39 29.41 8.72
N GLN A 163 -25.55 28.38 8.60
CA GLN A 163 -24.71 28.15 7.41
C GLN A 163 -25.42 27.33 6.33
N GLN A 164 -26.14 26.30 6.73
CA GLN A 164 -26.87 25.39 5.85
C GLN A 164 -28.07 24.79 6.59
N MET A 165 -29.06 24.38 5.81
CA MET A 165 -30.32 23.83 6.30
C MET A 165 -30.74 22.66 5.42
N VAL A 166 -31.35 21.67 6.06
CA VAL A 166 -32.10 20.61 5.37
C VAL A 166 -33.51 20.69 5.91
N VAL A 167 -34.47 21.00 5.06
CA VAL A 167 -35.87 21.22 5.43
C VAL A 167 -36.76 20.25 4.67
N GLU A 168 -37.44 19.37 5.39
CA GLU A 168 -38.43 18.45 4.83
C GLU A 168 -39.82 19.11 4.91
N VAL A 169 -40.33 19.60 3.78
CA VAL A 169 -41.60 20.34 3.69
C VAL A 169 -42.72 19.40 3.29
N HIS A 170 -43.79 19.41 4.08
CA HIS A 170 -45.03 18.71 3.79
C HIS A 170 -46.05 19.68 3.14
N ASP A 171 -46.34 19.51 1.84
CA ASP A 171 -47.18 20.41 1.05
C ASP A 171 -47.87 19.71 -0.15
N GLN A 172 -49.16 19.41 -0.02
CA GLN A 172 -49.93 18.77 -1.11
C GLN A 172 -50.33 19.72 -2.24
N GLU A 173 -50.46 21.03 -1.97
CA GLU A 173 -50.93 22.03 -2.94
C GLU A 173 -49.80 22.84 -3.57
N GLY A 174 -48.56 22.67 -3.07
CA GLY A 174 -47.37 23.37 -3.55
C GLY A 174 -47.36 24.86 -3.19
N SER A 175 -48.09 25.29 -2.17
CA SER A 175 -48.14 26.68 -1.69
C SER A 175 -47.09 26.98 -0.62
N VAL A 176 -46.92 26.09 0.35
CA VAL A 176 -45.95 26.19 1.47
C VAL A 176 -44.51 26.09 0.95
N ILE A 177 -44.24 25.17 0.02
CA ILE A 177 -42.92 24.99 -0.60
C ILE A 177 -42.46 26.26 -1.32
N LYS A 178 -43.38 26.97 -1.98
CA LYS A 178 -43.08 28.25 -2.66
C LYS A 178 -42.74 29.33 -1.66
N GLU A 179 -43.43 29.36 -0.53
CA GLU A 179 -43.18 30.35 0.52
C GLU A 179 -41.86 30.09 1.24
N VAL A 180 -41.57 28.83 1.60
CA VAL A 180 -40.27 28.43 2.18
C VAL A 180 -39.13 28.72 1.21
N LYS A 181 -39.30 28.40 -0.08
CA LYS A 181 -38.32 28.73 -1.13
C LYS A 181 -38.06 30.23 -1.20
N ARG A 182 -39.12 31.03 -1.23
CA ARG A 182 -39.02 32.51 -1.26
C ARG A 182 -38.29 33.03 -0.03
N LEU A 183 -38.68 32.57 1.16
CA LEU A 183 -38.08 32.99 2.43
C LEU A 183 -36.58 32.67 2.47
N LEU A 184 -36.18 31.44 2.15
CA LEU A 184 -34.77 31.06 2.20
C LEU A 184 -33.92 31.78 1.13
N GLN A 185 -34.48 32.04 -0.05
CA GLN A 185 -33.83 32.87 -1.08
C GLN A 185 -33.68 34.33 -0.62
N GLU A 186 -34.70 34.92 -0.01
CA GLU A 186 -34.65 36.28 0.57
C GLU A 186 -33.59 36.38 1.68
N LYS A 187 -33.37 35.30 2.43
CA LYS A 187 -32.31 35.22 3.46
C LYS A 187 -30.92 34.86 2.90
N GLY A 188 -30.79 34.74 1.58
CA GLY A 188 -29.52 34.60 0.87
C GLY A 188 -28.96 33.17 0.81
N PHE A 189 -29.82 32.15 0.75
CA PHE A 189 -29.43 30.76 0.54
C PHE A 189 -29.57 30.34 -0.93
N GLU A 190 -28.64 29.53 -1.42
CA GLU A 190 -28.79 28.71 -2.62
C GLU A 190 -29.55 27.42 -2.26
N LEU A 191 -30.49 27.02 -3.12
CA LEU A 191 -31.42 25.93 -2.84
C LEU A 191 -31.30 24.82 -3.89
N HIS A 192 -31.28 23.57 -3.43
CA HIS A 192 -31.54 22.38 -4.21
C HIS A 192 -32.77 21.68 -3.62
N ILE A 193 -33.72 21.27 -4.45
CA ILE A 193 -35.00 20.69 -4.01
C ILE A 193 -35.13 19.31 -4.65
N GLU A 194 -35.31 18.28 -3.83
CA GLU A 194 -35.54 16.91 -4.27
C GLU A 194 -36.93 16.45 -3.82
N GLU A 195 -37.64 15.81 -4.73
CA GLU A 195 -38.87 15.08 -4.41
C GLU A 195 -38.51 13.59 -4.28
N GLU A 196 -38.81 12.99 -3.14
CA GLU A 196 -38.36 11.63 -2.84
C GLU A 196 -39.11 10.61 -3.69
N THR A 197 -38.39 9.84 -4.52
CA THR A 197 -38.94 8.96 -5.57
C THR A 197 -39.88 7.86 -5.06
N LEU A 198 -39.81 7.52 -3.76
CA LEU A 198 -40.66 6.53 -3.09
C LEU A 198 -42.01 7.09 -2.59
N LEU A 199 -42.13 8.42 -2.52
CA LEU A 199 -43.26 9.14 -1.93
C LEU A 199 -43.95 10.07 -2.94
N HIS A 200 -43.73 9.85 -4.23
CA HIS A 200 -44.31 10.66 -5.30
C HIS A 200 -45.85 10.74 -5.16
N GLY A 201 -46.38 11.97 -5.06
CA GLY A 201 -47.80 12.23 -4.79
C GLY A 201 -48.21 12.37 -3.31
N SER A 202 -47.29 12.24 -2.35
CA SER A 202 -47.56 12.45 -0.92
C SER A 202 -47.54 13.93 -0.48
N GLY A 203 -46.89 14.79 -1.29
CA GLY A 203 -46.65 16.20 -0.97
C GLY A 203 -45.35 16.46 -0.19
N LEU A 204 -44.43 15.50 -0.07
CA LEU A 204 -43.16 15.66 0.66
C LEU A 204 -42.01 16.14 -0.23
N TYR A 205 -41.30 17.19 0.22
CA TYR A 205 -40.15 17.76 -0.49
C TYR A 205 -38.96 17.98 0.45
N ASN A 206 -37.76 17.58 0.01
CA ASN A 206 -36.53 17.89 0.71
C ASN A 206 -35.86 19.13 0.10
N ILE A 207 -35.71 20.19 0.89
CA ILE A 207 -34.99 21.41 0.53
C ILE A 207 -33.62 21.39 1.19
N TYR A 208 -32.58 21.39 0.37
CA TYR A 208 -31.20 21.61 0.78
C TYR A 208 -30.85 23.08 0.54
N ALA A 209 -30.66 23.84 1.62
CA ALA A 209 -30.33 25.25 1.57
C ALA A 209 -28.91 25.47 2.08
N ARG A 210 -28.07 26.18 1.31
CA ARG A 210 -26.70 26.53 1.72
C ARG A 210 -26.44 28.00 1.46
N ARG A 211 -25.72 28.70 2.33
CA ARG A 211 -25.24 30.03 1.97
C ARG A 211 -24.21 29.91 0.84
N PRO A 212 -24.29 30.75 -0.22
CA PRO A 212 -23.22 30.85 -1.19
C PRO A 212 -21.94 31.15 -0.42
N TRP A 213 -20.89 30.36 -0.65
CA TRP A 213 -19.60 30.63 -0.05
C TRP A 213 -19.17 32.00 -0.56
N GLN A 214 -19.22 33.03 0.30
CA GLN A 214 -18.55 34.28 0.00
C GLN A 214 -17.08 33.90 -0.14
N THR A 215 -16.61 33.77 -1.38
CA THR A 215 -15.23 33.98 -1.70
C THR A 215 -14.95 35.37 -1.19
N ASN A 216 -14.42 35.45 0.03
CA ASN A 216 -13.60 36.56 0.42
C ASN A 216 -12.53 36.61 -0.69
N THR A 217 -12.72 37.42 -1.72
CA THR A 217 -11.71 37.81 -2.69
C THR A 217 -10.72 38.77 -2.02
N SER A 218 -10.32 38.38 -0.82
CA SER A 218 -9.28 38.88 0.07
C SER A 218 -8.73 37.74 0.95
N SER A 219 -9.15 36.49 0.80
CA SER A 219 -8.25 35.36 1.00
C SER A 219 -7.68 35.02 -0.36
N ALA A 220 -6.39 35.32 -0.53
CA ALA A 220 -5.62 34.78 -1.64
C ALA A 220 -5.99 33.30 -1.84
N LYS A 221 -6.16 32.86 -3.11
CA LYS A 221 -6.08 31.44 -3.52
C LYS A 221 -5.18 30.75 -2.52
N PRO A 222 -5.59 29.69 -1.79
CA PRO A 222 -4.87 29.22 -0.61
C PRO A 222 -3.40 29.22 -0.98
N VAL A 223 -2.69 30.23 -0.45
CA VAL A 223 -1.30 30.39 -0.80
C VAL A 223 -0.74 29.13 -0.23
N VAL A 224 -0.29 28.23 -1.10
CA VAL A 224 0.38 27.02 -0.70
C VAL A 224 1.43 27.52 0.26
N ASN A 225 1.20 27.31 1.56
CA ASN A 225 2.05 27.88 2.58
C ASN A 225 3.28 26.98 2.55
N ALA A 226 4.19 27.31 1.63
CA ALA A 226 5.36 26.52 1.33
C ALA A 226 6.15 26.26 2.61
N ALA A 227 6.24 27.28 3.48
CA ALA A 227 6.84 27.16 4.80
C ALA A 227 6.12 26.14 5.69
N LYS A 228 4.78 26.09 5.69
CA LYS A 228 4.03 25.07 6.45
C LYS A 228 4.20 23.65 5.86
N ILE A 229 4.22 23.50 4.54
CA ILE A 229 4.47 22.20 3.90
C ILE A 229 5.89 21.73 4.21
N GLU A 230 6.86 22.61 4.08
CA GLU A 230 8.25 22.35 4.41
C GLU A 230 8.40 21.95 5.88
N GLN A 231 7.76 22.69 6.80
CA GLN A 231 7.73 22.34 8.22
C GLN A 231 7.13 20.94 8.43
N ASN A 232 6.00 20.62 7.81
CA ASN A 232 5.39 19.29 7.93
C ASN A 232 6.31 18.17 7.41
N VAL A 233 7.05 18.42 6.32
CA VAL A 233 8.01 17.47 5.76
C VAL A 233 9.22 17.29 6.67
N GLN A 234 9.73 18.38 7.25
CA GLN A 234 10.79 18.33 8.25
C GLN A 234 10.35 17.57 9.51
N ASP A 235 9.14 17.86 10.01
CA ASP A 235 8.56 17.19 11.18
C ASP A 235 8.39 15.68 10.91
N LEU A 236 7.89 15.31 9.74
CA LEU A 236 7.79 13.92 9.31
C LEU A 236 9.16 13.24 9.21
N GLY A 237 10.13 13.90 8.56
CA GLY A 237 11.50 13.38 8.42
C GLY A 237 12.18 13.15 9.77
N ASN A 238 12.05 14.10 10.70
CA ASN A 238 12.53 14.00 12.08
C ASN A 238 11.83 12.86 12.83
N ALA A 239 10.51 12.75 12.72
CA ALA A 239 9.74 11.69 13.36
C ALA A 239 10.18 10.30 12.87
N LEU A 240 10.30 10.12 11.55
CA LEU A 240 10.75 8.87 10.93
C LEU A 240 12.16 8.50 11.37
N ARG A 241 13.12 9.44 11.33
CA ARG A 241 14.50 9.20 11.78
C ARG A 241 14.58 8.85 13.26
N SER A 242 13.84 9.55 14.12
CA SER A 242 13.81 9.25 15.55
C SER A 242 13.24 7.86 15.85
N THR A 243 12.31 7.39 15.02
CA THR A 243 11.62 6.11 15.22
C THR A 243 12.43 4.95 14.65
N ALA A 244 13.19 5.17 13.58
CA ALA A 244 14.04 4.15 12.96
C ALA A 244 15.03 3.49 13.95
N SER A 245 15.56 4.25 14.91
CA SER A 245 16.47 3.71 15.95
C SER A 245 15.80 2.80 16.97
N ARG A 246 14.47 2.80 17.04
CA ARG A 246 13.64 2.05 18.00
C ARG A 246 12.95 0.83 17.38
N LEU A 247 12.94 0.71 16.05
CA LEU A 247 12.15 -0.28 15.33
C LEU A 247 13.01 -1.45 14.83
N THR A 248 12.44 -2.65 14.87
CA THR A 248 13.06 -3.88 14.36
C THR A 248 12.52 -4.30 12.99
N THR A 249 11.44 -3.68 12.51
CA THR A 249 10.79 -3.99 11.24
C THR A 249 11.14 -2.95 10.17
N PRO A 250 11.38 -3.35 8.91
CA PRO A 250 11.51 -2.43 7.78
C PRO A 250 10.25 -1.58 7.56
N TYR A 251 10.44 -0.31 7.21
CA TYR A 251 9.36 0.60 6.79
C TYR A 251 9.59 1.06 5.37
N LEU A 252 8.55 0.97 4.54
CA LEU A 252 8.53 1.47 3.18
C LEU A 252 7.61 2.69 3.11
N ILE A 253 8.18 3.84 2.79
CA ILE A 253 7.47 5.10 2.57
C ILE A 253 7.27 5.23 1.07
N CYS A 254 6.01 5.32 0.61
CA CYS A 254 5.69 5.49 -0.80
C CYS A 254 5.14 6.89 -1.04
N LEU A 255 5.80 7.67 -1.90
CA LEU A 255 5.34 8.96 -2.34
C LEU A 255 4.59 8.81 -3.66
N CYS A 256 3.30 9.13 -3.65
CA CYS A 256 2.46 9.06 -4.83
C CYS A 256 2.44 10.42 -5.56
N PRO A 257 2.30 10.45 -6.89
CA PRO A 257 2.30 11.68 -7.67
C PRO A 257 1.08 12.55 -7.34
N ALA A 258 1.29 13.87 -7.32
CA ALA A 258 0.19 14.82 -7.15
C ALA A 258 -0.76 14.81 -8.38
N SER A 259 -1.95 15.41 -8.23
CA SER A 259 -2.91 15.50 -9.34
C SER A 259 -2.33 16.26 -10.54
N PRO A 260 -2.69 15.91 -11.78
CA PRO A 260 -2.22 16.60 -12.98
C PRO A 260 -2.44 18.12 -12.93
N THR A 261 -3.57 18.55 -12.38
CA THR A 261 -3.91 19.96 -12.16
C THR A 261 -2.93 20.66 -11.21
N ALA A 262 -2.44 19.96 -10.17
CA ALA A 262 -1.44 20.51 -9.26
C ALA A 262 -0.05 20.61 -9.92
N LEU A 263 0.30 19.62 -10.75
CA LEU A 263 1.59 19.58 -11.46
C LEU A 263 1.67 20.56 -12.63
N ALA A 264 0.53 20.94 -13.22
CA ALA A 264 0.45 21.99 -14.25
C ALA A 264 0.88 23.37 -13.73
N ASP A 265 0.78 23.62 -12.42
CA ASP A 265 1.35 24.81 -11.79
C ASP A 265 2.85 24.61 -11.52
N SER A 266 3.68 25.24 -12.35
CA SER A 266 5.14 25.20 -12.24
C SER A 266 5.70 25.47 -10.83
N LYS A 267 5.09 26.40 -10.06
CA LYS A 267 5.57 26.72 -8.71
C LYS A 267 5.28 25.58 -7.74
N ARG A 268 4.11 24.95 -7.85
CA ARG A 268 3.71 23.80 -7.02
C ARG A 268 4.51 22.56 -7.37
N SER A 269 4.71 22.30 -8.67
CA SER A 269 5.53 21.20 -9.17
C SER A 269 6.96 21.27 -8.63
N ILE A 270 7.61 22.43 -8.74
CA ILE A 270 8.96 22.66 -8.17
C ILE A 270 8.96 22.44 -6.65
N LEU A 271 7.96 22.98 -5.95
CA LEU A 271 7.86 22.80 -4.49
C LEU A 271 7.76 21.32 -4.11
N TYR A 272 6.87 20.54 -4.75
CA TYR A 272 6.72 19.11 -4.44
C TYR A 272 8.00 18.32 -4.70
N GLN A 273 8.70 18.60 -5.81
CA GLN A 273 10.00 17.99 -6.09
C GLN A 273 11.07 18.39 -5.07
N GLN A 274 11.03 19.61 -4.54
CA GLN A 274 11.92 20.04 -3.44
C GLN A 274 11.58 19.31 -2.14
N MET A 275 10.31 19.17 -1.81
CA MET A 275 9.85 18.48 -0.60
C MET A 275 10.16 16.98 -0.62
N GLU A 276 10.00 16.33 -1.77
CA GLU A 276 10.39 14.92 -1.96
C GLU A 276 11.90 14.73 -1.78
N ARG A 277 12.73 15.63 -2.33
CA ARG A 277 14.18 15.63 -2.10
C ARG A 277 14.54 15.88 -0.63
N LEU A 278 13.84 16.80 0.03
CA LEU A 278 14.05 17.08 1.45
C LEU A 278 13.74 15.85 2.29
N LEU A 279 12.59 15.21 2.11
CA LEU A 279 12.24 13.98 2.83
C LEU A 279 13.25 12.86 2.56
N ALA A 280 13.68 12.69 1.30
CA ALA A 280 14.70 11.72 0.95
C ALA A 280 16.01 11.94 1.72
N SER A 281 16.44 13.20 1.90
CA SER A 281 17.67 13.52 2.65
C SER A 281 17.59 13.15 4.15
N TYR A 282 16.40 13.19 4.75
CA TYR A 282 16.21 12.76 6.14
C TYR A 282 16.35 11.24 6.29
N LEU A 283 15.88 10.50 5.29
CA LEU A 283 15.87 9.04 5.27
C LEU A 283 17.16 8.43 4.73
N ASP A 284 17.99 9.23 4.05
CA ASP A 284 19.28 8.77 3.54
C ASP A 284 20.19 8.27 4.66
N GLY A 285 20.83 7.12 4.42
CA GLY A 285 21.65 6.42 5.40
C GLY A 285 20.90 5.80 6.60
N VAL A 286 19.58 6.01 6.74
CA VAL A 286 18.82 5.48 7.88
C VAL A 286 18.57 3.97 7.70
N SER A 287 18.96 3.16 8.69
CA SER A 287 18.72 1.72 8.64
C SER A 287 17.24 1.39 8.83
N GLY A 288 16.74 0.41 8.08
CA GLY A 288 15.35 -0.04 8.16
C GLY A 288 14.30 0.88 7.52
N MET A 289 14.68 2.04 6.98
CA MET A 289 13.78 2.94 6.25
C MET A 289 14.07 2.88 4.76
N TYR A 290 13.02 2.71 3.95
CA TYR A 290 13.08 2.65 2.50
C TYR A 290 12.08 3.65 1.92
N LEU A 291 12.51 4.39 0.91
CA LEU A 291 11.68 5.37 0.20
C LEU A 291 11.44 4.88 -1.22
N LEU A 292 10.19 4.92 -1.66
CA LEU A 292 9.80 4.80 -3.05
C LEU A 292 9.30 6.17 -3.51
N LYS A 293 10.06 6.78 -4.42
CA LYS A 293 9.76 8.10 -4.96
C LYS A 293 8.66 8.06 -6.01
N SER A 294 7.98 9.18 -6.19
CA SER A 294 6.94 9.30 -7.21
C SER A 294 7.50 9.10 -8.62
N SER A 295 8.70 9.63 -8.88
CA SER A 295 9.42 9.48 -10.15
C SER A 295 9.93 8.06 -10.41
N GLU A 296 10.38 7.36 -9.37
CA GLU A 296 10.83 5.96 -9.47
C GLU A 296 9.67 5.06 -9.88
N LEU A 297 8.48 5.28 -9.31
CA LEU A 297 7.28 4.54 -9.66
C LEU A 297 6.89 4.74 -11.13
N SER A 298 6.88 6.00 -11.59
CA SER A 298 6.55 6.33 -12.99
C SER A 298 7.59 5.83 -13.99
N ALA A 299 8.86 5.67 -13.58
CA ALA A 299 9.90 5.12 -14.44
C ALA A 299 9.76 3.60 -14.59
N SER A 300 9.56 2.88 -13.47
CA SER A 300 9.48 1.41 -13.50
C SER A 300 8.15 0.86 -14.02
N TYR A 301 7.03 1.53 -13.74
CA TYR A 301 5.70 1.11 -14.18
C TYR A 301 4.91 2.33 -14.68
N PRO A 302 5.20 2.80 -15.91
CA PRO A 302 4.58 4.01 -16.45
C PRO A 302 3.08 3.79 -16.68
N VAL A 303 2.26 4.74 -16.19
CA VAL A 303 0.81 4.77 -16.40
C VAL A 303 0.44 6.12 -16.99
N SER A 304 -0.11 6.11 -18.21
CA SER A 304 -0.44 7.34 -18.95
C SER A 304 -1.54 8.15 -18.26
N THR A 305 -2.59 7.49 -17.78
CA THR A 305 -3.71 8.10 -17.05
C THR A 305 -3.75 7.56 -15.63
N TYR A 306 -3.02 8.20 -14.73
CA TYR A 306 -2.84 7.72 -13.37
C TYR A 306 -3.86 8.24 -12.36
N TYR A 307 -4.55 9.35 -12.67
CA TYR A 307 -5.42 10.07 -11.72
C TYR A 307 -6.90 9.96 -12.12
N ASP A 308 -7.77 9.73 -11.14
CA ASP A 308 -9.23 9.68 -11.27
C ASP A 308 -9.87 10.85 -10.50
N PRO A 309 -10.26 11.95 -11.17
CA PRO A 309 -10.87 13.11 -10.52
C PRO A 309 -12.19 12.80 -9.82
N HIS A 310 -13.02 11.92 -10.40
CA HIS A 310 -14.31 11.57 -9.83
C HIS A 310 -14.13 10.68 -8.60
N GLY A 311 -13.23 9.69 -8.68
CA GLY A 311 -12.84 8.86 -7.53
C GLY A 311 -12.30 9.68 -6.36
N ASP A 312 -11.48 10.71 -6.62
CA ASP A 312 -10.96 11.60 -5.59
C ASP A 312 -12.07 12.45 -4.95
N GLU A 313 -12.94 13.04 -5.77
CA GLU A 313 -14.01 13.93 -5.33
C GLU A 313 -15.05 13.21 -4.45
N PHE A 314 -15.50 12.02 -4.86
CA PHE A 314 -16.56 11.30 -4.16
C PHE A 314 -16.07 10.37 -3.05
N GLY A 315 -14.82 9.89 -3.14
CA GLY A 315 -14.34 8.81 -2.27
C GLY A 315 -12.93 8.97 -1.74
N HIS A 316 -12.20 10.05 -2.07
CA HIS A 316 -10.76 10.18 -1.79
C HIS A 316 -9.95 8.98 -2.31
N VAL A 317 -10.33 8.50 -3.49
CA VAL A 317 -9.63 7.44 -4.25
C VAL A 317 -9.05 8.08 -5.52
N PRO A 318 -7.89 8.77 -5.41
CA PRO A 318 -7.41 9.66 -6.45
C PRO A 318 -6.80 8.98 -7.67
N TYR A 319 -6.60 7.66 -7.66
CA TYR A 319 -5.83 6.98 -8.70
C TYR A 319 -6.66 5.96 -9.48
N THR A 320 -6.30 5.76 -10.74
CA THR A 320 -6.93 4.76 -11.61
C THR A 320 -6.55 3.33 -11.18
N PRO A 321 -7.34 2.30 -11.53
CA PRO A 321 -6.98 0.90 -11.27
C PRO A 321 -5.60 0.52 -11.82
N ALA A 322 -5.23 1.02 -13.01
CA ALA A 322 -3.92 0.79 -13.60
C ALA A 322 -2.78 1.35 -12.73
N PHE A 323 -2.96 2.55 -12.17
CA PHE A 323 -1.97 3.13 -11.26
C PHE A 323 -1.90 2.40 -9.92
N TYR A 324 -3.04 1.95 -9.37
CA TYR A 324 -3.01 1.10 -8.17
C TYR A 324 -2.29 -0.23 -8.42
N THR A 325 -2.44 -0.81 -9.62
CA THR A 325 -1.66 -1.99 -10.03
C THR A 325 -0.17 -1.68 -10.09
N ALA A 326 0.23 -0.58 -10.75
CA ALA A 326 1.62 -0.14 -10.79
C ALA A 326 2.22 0.08 -9.38
N LEU A 327 1.48 0.78 -8.50
CA LEU A 327 1.87 1.03 -7.12
C LEU A 327 1.99 -0.27 -6.32
N GLY A 328 1.01 -1.17 -6.44
CA GLY A 328 1.03 -2.48 -5.79
C GLY A 328 2.21 -3.34 -6.22
N THR A 329 2.50 -3.37 -7.52
CA THR A 329 3.65 -4.09 -8.08
C THR A 329 4.97 -3.51 -7.59
N ALA A 330 5.13 -2.18 -7.57
CA ALA A 330 6.34 -1.54 -7.06
C ALA A 330 6.56 -1.79 -5.56
N ILE A 331 5.49 -1.76 -4.76
CA ILE A 331 5.54 -2.13 -3.34
C ILE A 331 5.97 -3.58 -3.18
N ALA A 332 5.37 -4.51 -3.94
CA ALA A 332 5.73 -5.92 -3.90
C ALA A 332 7.20 -6.16 -4.29
N ARG A 333 7.68 -5.50 -5.35
CA ARG A 333 9.07 -5.52 -5.81
C ARG A 333 10.04 -5.05 -4.72
N LYS A 334 9.74 -3.90 -4.08
CA LYS A 334 10.55 -3.40 -2.96
C LYS A 334 10.54 -4.35 -1.76
N ILE A 335 9.39 -4.92 -1.39
CA ILE A 335 9.31 -5.90 -0.30
C ILE A 335 10.13 -7.15 -0.62
N HIS A 336 10.04 -7.65 -1.86
CA HIS A 336 10.82 -8.79 -2.32
C HIS A 336 12.32 -8.51 -2.20
N ALA A 337 12.78 -7.34 -2.66
CA ALA A 337 14.18 -6.94 -2.54
C ALA A 337 14.61 -6.79 -1.06
N ILE A 338 13.74 -6.32 -0.16
CA ILE A 338 14.06 -6.17 1.28
C ILE A 338 14.22 -7.54 1.96
N LYS A 339 13.40 -8.52 1.57
CA LYS A 339 13.33 -9.84 2.23
C LYS A 339 14.22 -10.90 1.61
N SER A 340 14.57 -10.76 0.34
CA SER A 340 15.34 -11.78 -0.39
C SER A 340 16.82 -11.72 0.00
N ALA A 341 17.46 -12.88 0.04
CA ALA A 341 18.91 -12.93 0.11
C ALA A 341 19.47 -12.35 -1.20
N PRO A 342 20.42 -11.39 -1.15
CA PRO A 342 20.94 -10.79 -2.37
C PRO A 342 21.77 -11.81 -3.16
N TYR A 343 21.58 -11.81 -4.47
CA TYR A 343 22.49 -12.45 -5.40
C TYR A 343 23.85 -11.74 -5.37
N LYS A 344 24.90 -12.47 -5.74
CA LYS A 344 26.29 -11.97 -5.66
C LYS A 344 27.07 -12.18 -6.94
N VAL A 345 26.69 -13.18 -7.74
CA VAL A 345 27.42 -13.59 -8.95
C VAL A 345 26.46 -13.65 -10.13
N ILE A 346 26.87 -13.06 -11.25
CA ILE A 346 26.24 -13.23 -12.56
C ILE A 346 27.20 -14.06 -13.41
N VAL A 347 26.72 -15.19 -13.92
CA VAL A 347 27.44 -16.05 -14.84
C VAL A 347 26.80 -15.89 -16.21
N LEU A 348 27.59 -15.50 -17.21
CA LEU A 348 27.12 -15.21 -18.56
C LEU A 348 27.64 -16.26 -19.54
N ASP A 349 26.79 -16.70 -20.45
CA ASP A 349 27.27 -17.27 -21.71
C ASP A 349 27.88 -16.18 -22.62
N CYS A 350 28.60 -16.57 -23.66
CA CYS A 350 29.28 -15.67 -24.60
C CYS A 350 28.58 -15.60 -25.95
N ASP A 351 28.68 -16.66 -26.75
CA ASP A 351 28.06 -16.70 -28.09
C ASP A 351 26.55 -16.57 -27.98
N GLN A 352 25.95 -15.81 -28.91
CA GLN A 352 24.53 -15.48 -28.97
C GLN A 352 23.94 -14.73 -27.76
N THR A 353 24.66 -14.65 -26.63
CA THR A 353 24.30 -13.92 -25.41
C THR A 353 24.98 -12.54 -25.34
N LEU A 354 26.32 -12.48 -25.34
CA LEU A 354 27.10 -11.22 -25.27
C LEU A 354 27.29 -10.56 -26.63
N TRP A 355 27.35 -11.37 -27.69
CA TRP A 355 27.41 -10.94 -29.09
C TRP A 355 26.59 -11.90 -29.94
N LYS A 356 26.35 -11.52 -31.19
CA LYS A 356 25.68 -12.34 -32.19
C LYS A 356 26.74 -13.00 -33.07
N GLY A 357 26.57 -14.29 -33.35
CA GLY A 357 27.54 -15.15 -34.02
C GLY A 357 28.22 -16.13 -33.05
N VAL A 358 28.94 -17.09 -33.62
CA VAL A 358 29.69 -18.13 -32.91
C VAL A 358 31.18 -17.85 -33.12
N CYS A 359 31.90 -17.44 -32.08
CA CYS A 359 33.26 -16.91 -32.25
C CYS A 359 34.24 -17.94 -32.85
N GLY A 360 34.04 -19.24 -32.57
CA GLY A 360 34.88 -20.32 -33.11
C GLY A 360 34.63 -20.62 -34.59
N GLU A 361 33.47 -20.24 -35.14
CA GLU A 361 33.11 -20.47 -36.54
C GLU A 361 33.27 -19.19 -37.38
N ASP A 362 32.74 -18.07 -36.87
CA ASP A 362 32.69 -16.78 -37.56
C ASP A 362 33.98 -15.97 -37.39
N GLY A 363 34.81 -16.32 -36.40
CA GLY A 363 35.99 -15.55 -36.01
C GLY A 363 35.64 -14.20 -35.37
N VAL A 364 36.67 -13.49 -34.92
CA VAL A 364 36.51 -12.21 -34.18
C VAL A 364 35.85 -11.11 -35.02
N ASP A 365 36.11 -11.09 -36.33
CA ASP A 365 35.52 -10.09 -37.24
C ASP A 365 34.07 -10.41 -37.63
N GLY A 366 33.69 -11.69 -37.64
CA GLY A 366 32.38 -12.14 -38.06
C GLY A 366 31.27 -11.97 -37.02
N ILE A 367 31.62 -11.76 -35.75
CA ILE A 367 30.64 -11.47 -34.70
C ILE A 367 30.13 -10.03 -34.72
N GLU A 368 28.88 -9.84 -34.31
CA GLU A 368 28.18 -8.56 -34.30
C GLU A 368 27.73 -8.20 -32.87
N ILE A 369 28.04 -6.98 -32.42
CA ILE A 369 27.55 -6.43 -31.16
C ILE A 369 26.40 -5.48 -31.49
N ASP A 370 25.21 -6.07 -31.61
CA ASP A 370 23.99 -5.34 -31.94
C ASP A 370 23.49 -4.49 -30.74
N PRO A 371 22.58 -3.52 -30.96
CA PRO A 371 22.12 -2.64 -29.89
C PRO A 371 21.55 -3.36 -28.65
N PRO A 372 20.77 -4.44 -28.76
CA PRO A 372 20.27 -5.15 -27.58
C PRO A 372 21.35 -5.85 -26.76
N ARG A 373 22.33 -6.51 -27.40
CA ARG A 373 23.44 -7.16 -26.68
C ARG A 373 24.42 -6.15 -26.11
N LYS A 374 24.59 -5.00 -26.78
CA LYS A 374 25.30 -3.86 -26.21
C LYS A 374 24.63 -3.36 -24.92
N ALA A 375 23.30 -3.22 -24.92
CA ALA A 375 22.54 -2.84 -23.73
C ALA A 375 22.64 -3.88 -22.61
N LEU A 376 22.67 -5.18 -22.94
CA LEU A 376 22.97 -6.24 -21.97
C LEU A 376 24.35 -6.04 -21.34
N GLN A 377 25.39 -5.79 -22.14
CA GLN A 377 26.74 -5.56 -21.63
C GLN A 377 26.80 -4.31 -20.73
N GLU A 378 26.18 -3.20 -21.14
CA GLU A 378 26.08 -1.98 -20.32
C GLU A 378 25.35 -2.25 -18.99
N PHE A 379 24.29 -3.05 -19.02
CA PHE A 379 23.59 -3.49 -17.81
C PHE A 379 24.51 -4.33 -16.91
N MET A 380 25.28 -5.28 -17.46
CA MET A 380 26.22 -6.09 -16.66
C MET A 380 27.35 -5.27 -16.06
N VAL A 381 27.82 -4.23 -16.76
CA VAL A 381 28.77 -3.25 -16.20
C VAL A 381 28.14 -2.48 -15.03
N ALA A 382 26.89 -2.01 -15.15
CA ALA A 382 26.19 -1.38 -14.05
C ALA A 382 26.00 -2.33 -12.85
N GLN A 383 25.71 -3.61 -13.10
CA GLN A 383 25.62 -4.63 -12.05
C GLN A 383 27.00 -4.86 -11.38
N HIS A 384 28.08 -4.92 -12.16
CA HIS A 384 29.44 -5.00 -11.64
C HIS A 384 29.76 -3.80 -10.73
N ASP A 385 29.48 -2.59 -11.18
CA ASP A 385 29.75 -1.34 -10.43
C ASP A 385 28.90 -1.24 -9.15
N SER A 386 27.78 -1.95 -9.11
CA SER A 386 26.96 -2.12 -7.90
C SER A 386 27.44 -3.22 -6.94
N GLY A 387 28.50 -3.97 -7.30
CA GLY A 387 29.17 -4.96 -6.45
C GLY A 387 28.88 -6.43 -6.77
N MET A 388 28.31 -6.73 -7.93
CA MET A 388 28.14 -8.10 -8.43
C MET A 388 29.44 -8.61 -9.06
N LEU A 389 29.76 -9.88 -8.81
CA LEU A 389 30.86 -10.56 -9.51
C LEU A 389 30.35 -11.04 -10.88
N ILE A 390 31.09 -10.74 -11.95
CA ILE A 390 30.77 -11.24 -13.29
C ILE A 390 31.70 -12.40 -13.64
N CYS A 391 31.13 -13.51 -14.07
CA CYS A 391 31.85 -14.69 -14.52
C CYS A 391 31.37 -15.14 -15.91
N LEU A 392 32.21 -15.87 -16.63
CA LEU A 392 31.84 -16.47 -17.92
C LEU A 392 31.69 -17.99 -17.79
N CYS A 393 30.67 -18.57 -18.40
CA CYS A 393 30.48 -20.01 -18.53
C CYS A 393 29.99 -20.31 -19.94
N SER A 394 30.91 -20.69 -20.82
CA SER A 394 30.64 -20.80 -22.26
C SER A 394 31.30 -22.03 -22.88
N LYS A 395 30.64 -22.62 -23.88
CA LYS A 395 31.11 -23.83 -24.58
C LYS A 395 31.92 -23.44 -25.82
N ASN A 396 33.12 -22.91 -25.56
CA ASN A 396 34.00 -22.39 -26.59
C ASN A 396 35.46 -22.78 -26.34
N ASN A 397 36.31 -22.45 -27.31
CA ASN A 397 37.74 -22.36 -27.07
C ASN A 397 38.06 -21.05 -26.34
N GLN A 398 38.88 -21.17 -25.31
CA GLN A 398 39.26 -20.06 -24.45
C GLN A 398 40.01 -18.96 -25.21
N GLU A 399 40.87 -19.32 -26.18
CA GLU A 399 41.64 -18.34 -26.96
C GLU A 399 40.73 -17.45 -27.81
N ASP A 400 39.72 -18.03 -28.46
CA ASP A 400 38.82 -17.31 -29.36
C ASP A 400 37.94 -16.31 -28.59
N VAL A 401 37.41 -16.72 -27.43
CA VAL A 401 36.63 -15.83 -26.56
C VAL A 401 37.48 -14.66 -26.07
N TRP A 402 38.71 -14.90 -25.63
CA TRP A 402 39.55 -13.80 -25.16
C TRP A 402 40.01 -12.88 -26.29
N ALA A 403 40.25 -13.42 -27.49
CA ALA A 403 40.54 -12.62 -28.67
C ALA A 403 39.41 -11.62 -28.98
N VAL A 404 38.15 -12.03 -28.80
CA VAL A 404 36.99 -11.12 -28.93
C VAL A 404 37.08 -9.97 -27.92
N PHE A 405 37.27 -10.26 -26.63
CA PHE A 405 37.37 -9.22 -25.59
C PHE A 405 38.56 -8.25 -25.82
N GLU A 406 39.66 -8.73 -26.39
CA GLU A 406 40.86 -7.93 -26.63
C GLU A 406 40.77 -7.08 -27.91
N GLN A 407 40.16 -7.60 -28.97
CA GLN A 407 40.16 -6.95 -30.29
C GLN A 407 38.91 -6.11 -30.55
N ARG A 408 37.75 -6.44 -29.96
CA ARG A 408 36.48 -5.71 -30.16
C ARG A 408 36.36 -4.54 -29.20
N SER A 409 36.91 -3.40 -29.60
CA SER A 409 36.94 -2.17 -28.80
C SER A 409 35.55 -1.63 -28.39
N GLU A 410 34.52 -1.90 -29.18
CA GLU A 410 33.16 -1.43 -29.00
C GLU A 410 32.35 -2.16 -27.91
N MET A 411 32.87 -3.28 -27.37
CA MET A 411 32.26 -4.00 -26.25
C MET A 411 32.26 -3.15 -24.97
N PRO A 412 31.11 -2.87 -24.34
CA PRO A 412 31.08 -2.19 -23.05
C PRO A 412 31.69 -3.03 -21.92
N LEU A 413 31.41 -4.35 -21.90
CA LEU A 413 31.96 -5.27 -20.91
C LEU A 413 33.40 -5.65 -21.30
N LYS A 414 34.34 -5.38 -20.40
CA LYS A 414 35.78 -5.59 -20.61
C LYS A 414 36.30 -6.74 -19.76
N ARG A 415 37.47 -7.26 -20.14
CA ARG A 415 38.12 -8.41 -19.50
C ARG A 415 38.36 -8.17 -18.00
N GLU A 416 38.70 -6.94 -17.61
CA GLU A 416 39.05 -6.59 -16.23
C GLU A 416 37.86 -6.73 -15.26
N GLN A 417 36.64 -6.69 -15.78
CA GLN A 417 35.39 -6.85 -15.02
C GLN A 417 35.01 -8.33 -14.85
N ILE A 418 35.68 -9.25 -15.57
CA ILE A 418 35.45 -10.69 -15.46
C ILE A 418 36.32 -11.26 -14.34
N VAL A 419 35.68 -11.75 -13.28
CA VAL A 419 36.34 -12.31 -12.09
C VAL A 419 36.91 -13.69 -12.38
N GLN A 420 36.14 -14.53 -13.06
CA GLN A 420 36.57 -15.88 -13.42
C GLN A 420 35.79 -16.40 -14.63
N ALA A 421 36.41 -17.28 -15.41
CA ALA A 421 35.79 -17.89 -16.58
C ALA A 421 35.92 -19.41 -16.58
N ARG A 422 34.92 -20.07 -17.16
CA ARG A 422 34.95 -21.48 -17.55
C ARG A 422 34.56 -21.55 -19.02
N ILE A 423 35.58 -21.53 -19.87
CA ILE A 423 35.43 -21.58 -21.33
C ILE A 423 35.98 -22.93 -21.79
N ASN A 424 35.11 -23.92 -21.86
CA ASN A 424 35.45 -25.30 -22.20
C ASN A 424 34.19 -26.09 -22.59
N TRP A 425 34.35 -27.34 -23.02
CA TRP A 425 33.24 -28.19 -23.48
C TRP A 425 32.56 -29.02 -22.38
N GLN A 426 32.84 -28.74 -21.09
CA GLN A 426 32.15 -29.41 -19.97
C GLN A 426 30.70 -28.87 -19.84
N PRO A 427 29.79 -29.64 -19.20
CA PRO A 427 28.44 -29.17 -18.90
C PRO A 427 28.47 -27.85 -18.11
N LYS A 428 27.58 -26.90 -18.44
CA LYS A 428 27.56 -25.58 -17.79
C LYS A 428 27.27 -25.69 -16.30
N SER A 429 26.45 -26.65 -15.88
CA SER A 429 26.20 -26.93 -14.46
C SER A 429 27.46 -27.33 -13.68
N GLU A 430 28.36 -28.13 -14.26
CA GLU A 430 29.63 -28.52 -13.62
C GLU A 430 30.59 -27.34 -13.52
N ASN A 431 30.67 -26.54 -14.58
CA ASN A 431 31.45 -25.31 -14.60
C ASN A 431 30.96 -24.30 -13.55
N ILE A 432 29.64 -24.12 -13.41
CA ILE A 432 29.06 -23.24 -12.37
C ILE A 432 29.33 -23.78 -10.96
N LYS A 433 29.26 -25.11 -10.74
CA LYS A 433 29.66 -25.72 -9.46
C LYS A 433 31.13 -25.47 -9.13
N SER A 434 32.00 -25.59 -10.14
CA SER A 434 33.43 -25.27 -9.99
C SER A 434 33.65 -23.80 -9.65
N LEU A 435 32.95 -22.87 -10.32
CA LEU A 435 33.00 -21.44 -10.00
C LEU A 435 32.52 -21.16 -8.58
N ALA A 436 31.43 -21.79 -8.13
CA ALA A 436 30.92 -21.64 -6.77
C ALA A 436 31.90 -22.13 -5.70
N GLN A 437 32.58 -23.25 -5.95
CA GLN A 437 33.61 -23.78 -5.06
C GLN A 437 34.82 -22.83 -4.98
N GLU A 438 35.31 -22.36 -6.13
CA GLU A 438 36.46 -21.47 -6.20
C GLU A 438 36.17 -20.10 -5.56
N LEU A 439 34.98 -19.55 -5.78
CA LEU A 439 34.54 -18.31 -5.14
C LEU A 439 34.09 -18.50 -3.68
N ASN A 440 34.07 -19.73 -3.18
CA ASN A 440 33.57 -20.06 -1.84
C ASN A 440 32.18 -19.43 -1.55
N LEU A 441 31.29 -19.51 -2.53
CA LEU A 441 29.93 -18.98 -2.47
C LEU A 441 28.92 -20.11 -2.69
N GLY A 442 27.77 -20.02 -2.03
CA GLY A 442 26.67 -20.94 -2.32
C GLY A 442 26.13 -20.69 -3.72
N LEU A 443 25.83 -21.77 -4.46
CA LEU A 443 25.12 -21.74 -5.76
C LEU A 443 23.84 -20.90 -5.70
N ASP A 444 23.31 -20.79 -4.50
CA ASP A 444 22.09 -20.13 -4.14
C ASP A 444 22.18 -18.58 -4.25
N SER A 445 23.38 -18.05 -4.48
CA SER A 445 23.72 -16.65 -4.74
C SER A 445 24.08 -16.33 -6.19
N PHE A 446 23.95 -17.31 -7.10
CA PHE A 446 24.32 -17.20 -8.51
C PHE A 446 23.08 -16.93 -9.38
N ILE A 447 23.26 -16.07 -10.37
CA ILE A 447 22.38 -15.86 -11.51
C ILE A 447 23.13 -16.38 -12.74
N PHE A 448 22.50 -17.23 -13.53
CA PHE A 448 23.04 -17.70 -14.81
C PHE A 448 22.18 -17.14 -15.94
N VAL A 449 22.79 -16.54 -16.95
CA VAL A 449 22.12 -15.93 -18.11
C VAL A 449 22.66 -16.54 -19.40
N ASP A 450 21.75 -17.01 -20.23
CA ASP A 450 22.03 -17.72 -21.48
C ASP A 450 20.85 -17.55 -22.44
N ASP A 451 21.10 -17.52 -23.75
CA ASP A 451 20.04 -17.50 -24.77
C ASP A 451 19.57 -18.91 -25.16
N ASN A 452 20.36 -19.96 -24.89
CA ASN A 452 20.04 -21.31 -25.30
C ASN A 452 19.15 -22.02 -24.25
N PRO A 453 17.90 -22.38 -24.62
CA PRO A 453 16.97 -23.05 -23.69
C PRO A 453 17.47 -24.43 -23.21
N LEU A 454 18.28 -25.13 -24.02
CA LEU A 454 18.81 -26.44 -23.63
C LEU A 454 19.86 -26.32 -22.53
N GLU A 455 20.74 -25.32 -22.61
CA GLU A 455 21.74 -25.06 -21.58
C GLU A 455 21.09 -24.52 -20.30
N CYS A 456 20.08 -23.65 -20.45
CA CYS A 456 19.25 -23.21 -19.33
C CYS A 456 18.57 -24.38 -18.62
N ALA A 457 17.94 -25.30 -19.35
CA ALA A 457 17.30 -26.48 -18.79
C ALA A 457 18.32 -27.43 -18.11
N GLU A 458 19.51 -27.57 -18.68
CA GLU A 458 20.61 -28.36 -18.10
C GLU A 458 21.04 -27.81 -16.74
N VAL A 459 21.27 -26.49 -16.64
CA VAL A 459 21.66 -25.83 -15.39
C VAL A 459 20.52 -25.89 -14.37
N GLN A 460 19.27 -25.66 -14.77
CA GLN A 460 18.13 -25.77 -13.85
C GLN A 460 17.95 -27.18 -13.27
N ALA A 461 18.20 -28.22 -14.07
CA ALA A 461 18.10 -29.61 -13.62
C ALA A 461 19.23 -30.00 -12.67
N ASN A 462 20.47 -29.58 -12.97
CA ASN A 462 21.66 -30.02 -12.24
C ASN A 462 22.14 -29.06 -11.14
N CYS A 463 21.65 -27.82 -11.16
CA CYS A 463 21.93 -26.74 -10.19
C CYS A 463 20.64 -25.95 -9.83
N PRO A 464 19.60 -26.58 -9.26
CA PRO A 464 18.31 -25.92 -8.99
C PRO A 464 18.38 -24.73 -8.00
N ALA A 465 19.51 -24.57 -7.29
CA ALA A 465 19.76 -23.41 -6.43
C ALA A 465 20.13 -22.14 -7.22
N VAL A 466 20.68 -22.27 -8.43
CA VAL A 466 21.08 -21.16 -9.30
C VAL A 466 19.85 -20.56 -9.96
N LEU A 467 19.71 -19.23 -9.90
CA LEU A 467 18.66 -18.56 -10.67
C LEU A 467 19.06 -18.56 -12.14
N THR A 468 18.39 -19.36 -12.96
CA THR A 468 18.68 -19.45 -14.40
C THR A 468 17.71 -18.59 -15.17
N LEU A 469 18.22 -17.69 -16.01
CA LEU A 469 17.47 -16.72 -16.81
C LEU A 469 17.75 -16.98 -18.29
N GLU A 470 16.72 -17.43 -19.00
CA GLU A 470 16.75 -17.54 -20.46
C GLU A 470 16.49 -16.15 -21.06
N LEU A 471 17.38 -15.68 -21.94
CA LEU A 471 17.15 -14.43 -22.66
C LEU A 471 15.96 -14.56 -23.62
N PRO A 472 15.16 -13.50 -23.81
CA PRO A 472 14.07 -13.52 -24.80
C PRO A 472 14.58 -13.88 -26.20
N SER A 473 13.81 -14.72 -26.91
CA SER A 473 14.12 -15.11 -28.29
C SER A 473 14.16 -13.93 -29.26
N GLU A 474 13.40 -12.87 -28.96
CA GLU A 474 13.43 -11.60 -29.67
C GLU A 474 14.44 -10.64 -29.01
N PRO A 475 15.61 -10.37 -29.64
CA PRO A 475 16.70 -9.62 -28.99
C PRO A 475 16.27 -8.24 -28.51
N ASN A 476 15.36 -7.56 -29.21
CA ASN A 476 14.88 -6.22 -28.85
C ASN A 476 14.17 -6.17 -27.48
N GLN A 477 13.75 -7.31 -26.93
CA GLN A 477 13.12 -7.41 -25.62
C GLN A 477 14.15 -7.55 -24.48
N ILE A 478 15.42 -7.84 -24.77
CA ILE A 478 16.48 -8.05 -23.77
C ILE A 478 16.60 -6.88 -22.78
N PRO A 479 16.66 -5.59 -23.22
CA PRO A 479 16.82 -4.49 -22.27
C PRO A 479 15.67 -4.41 -21.26
N GLN A 480 14.43 -4.56 -21.76
CA GLN A 480 13.23 -4.54 -20.94
C GLN A 480 13.16 -5.74 -19.98
N PHE A 481 13.51 -6.94 -20.47
CA PHE A 481 13.59 -8.14 -19.65
C PHE A 481 14.52 -7.93 -18.47
N LEU A 482 15.75 -7.44 -18.70
CA LEU A 482 16.73 -7.21 -17.64
C LEU A 482 16.25 -6.19 -16.60
N GLU A 483 15.58 -5.11 -17.03
CA GLU A 483 15.03 -4.09 -16.14
C GLU A 483 13.92 -4.63 -15.21
N HIS A 484 13.21 -5.69 -15.63
CA HIS A 484 12.08 -6.27 -14.90
C HIS A 484 12.40 -7.59 -14.20
N VAL A 485 13.63 -8.09 -14.31
CA VAL A 485 14.11 -9.19 -13.46
C VAL A 485 14.41 -8.63 -12.06
N TRP A 486 13.50 -8.89 -11.11
CA TRP A 486 13.63 -8.41 -9.72
C TRP A 486 14.87 -8.94 -8.99
N ALA A 487 15.50 -10.01 -9.50
CA ALA A 487 16.74 -10.54 -8.94
C ALA A 487 17.94 -9.59 -9.05
N PHE A 488 17.87 -8.59 -9.93
CA PHE A 488 18.91 -7.58 -10.10
C PHE A 488 18.71 -6.33 -9.21
N ASP A 489 17.65 -6.28 -8.39
CA ASP A 489 17.36 -5.12 -7.56
C ASP A 489 18.33 -4.99 -6.36
N HIS A 490 19.09 -3.90 -6.33
CA HIS A 490 20.02 -3.58 -5.23
C HIS A 490 19.47 -2.45 -4.36
N LEU A 491 18.99 -2.76 -3.15
CA LEU A 491 18.42 -1.74 -2.25
C LEU A 491 19.45 -0.89 -1.52
N LYS A 492 20.65 -1.44 -1.30
CA LYS A 492 21.76 -0.76 -0.64
C LYS A 492 23.07 -1.26 -1.22
N THR A 493 23.65 -0.51 -2.16
CA THR A 493 25.05 -0.69 -2.53
C THR A 493 25.90 -0.10 -1.40
N THR A 494 26.45 -0.95 -0.55
CA THR A 494 27.41 -0.50 0.46
C THR A 494 28.78 -0.28 -0.19
N GLU A 495 29.63 0.57 0.41
CA GLU A 495 31.03 0.70 -0.06
C GLU A 495 31.77 -0.64 0.01
N GLU A 496 31.37 -1.56 0.90
CA GLU A 496 31.88 -2.95 0.95
C GLU A 496 31.43 -3.78 -0.26
N ASP A 497 30.26 -3.50 -0.85
CA ASP A 497 29.79 -4.17 -2.06
C ASP A 497 30.58 -3.71 -3.28
N LYS A 498 30.89 -2.40 -3.39
CA LYS A 498 31.77 -1.87 -4.45
C LYS A 498 33.19 -2.42 -4.35
N GLN A 499 33.69 -2.66 -3.14
CA GLN A 499 35.02 -3.23 -2.90
C GLN A 499 35.05 -4.77 -3.00
N ARG A 500 33.89 -5.44 -3.16
CA ARG A 500 33.78 -6.90 -3.14
C ARG A 500 34.56 -7.55 -4.27
N THR A 501 34.48 -7.00 -5.48
CA THR A 501 35.21 -7.53 -6.65
C THR A 501 36.72 -7.51 -6.41
N ALA A 502 37.26 -6.39 -5.92
CA ALA A 502 38.67 -6.25 -5.58
C ALA A 502 39.09 -7.23 -4.46
N LEU A 503 38.29 -7.38 -3.40
CA LEU A 503 38.55 -8.33 -2.32
C LEU A 503 38.58 -9.78 -2.83
N TYR A 504 37.72 -10.11 -3.80
CA TYR A 504 37.69 -11.43 -4.42
C TYR A 504 38.90 -11.69 -5.30
N GLN A 505 39.30 -10.72 -6.14
CA GLN A 505 40.52 -10.82 -6.94
C GLN A 505 41.75 -11.02 -6.03
N GLN A 506 41.87 -10.25 -4.95
CA GLN A 506 42.93 -10.43 -3.96
C GLN A 506 42.88 -11.82 -3.28
N ASN A 507 41.69 -12.37 -3.01
CA ASN A 507 41.56 -13.72 -2.45
C ASN A 507 42.00 -14.81 -3.44
N ILE A 508 41.71 -14.64 -4.74
CA ILE A 508 42.19 -15.54 -5.79
C ILE A 508 43.73 -15.50 -5.85
N GLU A 509 44.34 -14.32 -5.78
CA GLU A 509 45.80 -14.18 -5.70
C GLU A 509 46.39 -14.86 -4.46
N ARG A 510 45.73 -14.73 -3.29
CA ARG A 510 46.11 -15.43 -2.05
C ARG A 510 46.00 -16.95 -2.18
N GLU A 511 44.95 -17.47 -2.82
CA GLU A 511 44.76 -18.90 -3.09
C GLU A 511 45.81 -19.44 -4.09
N SER A 512 46.14 -18.68 -5.14
CA SER A 512 47.21 -19.04 -6.08
C SER A 512 48.55 -19.11 -5.34
N PHE A 513 48.86 -18.09 -4.54
CA PHE A 513 50.07 -18.07 -3.72
C PHE A 513 50.12 -19.20 -2.68
N ARG A 514 48.97 -19.60 -2.13
CA ARG A 514 48.86 -20.76 -1.24
C ARG A 514 49.20 -22.07 -1.97
N LYS A 515 48.74 -22.24 -3.21
CA LYS A 515 49.05 -23.43 -4.02
C LYS A 515 50.52 -23.51 -4.43
N GLU A 516 51.19 -22.37 -4.54
CA GLU A 516 52.63 -22.27 -4.83
C GLU A 516 53.52 -22.51 -3.60
N ALA A 517 53.00 -22.33 -2.38
CA ALA A 517 53.76 -22.49 -1.14
C ALA A 517 54.00 -23.97 -0.78
N LEU A 518 55.24 -24.32 -0.41
CA LEU A 518 55.65 -25.69 -0.05
C LEU A 518 55.05 -26.17 1.28
N THR A 519 54.87 -25.27 2.24
CA THR A 519 54.23 -25.56 3.54
C THR A 519 53.29 -24.43 3.96
N PHE A 520 52.34 -24.74 4.86
CA PHE A 520 51.41 -23.72 5.40
C PHE A 520 52.14 -22.61 6.19
N LYS A 521 53.28 -22.94 6.81
CA LYS A 521 54.15 -21.99 7.50
C LYS A 521 54.83 -21.01 6.54
N ASP A 522 55.30 -21.52 5.40
CA ASP A 522 55.89 -20.69 4.33
C ASP A 522 54.85 -19.77 3.70
N PHE A 523 53.62 -20.28 3.52
CA PHE A 523 52.49 -19.47 3.07
C PHE A 523 52.20 -18.31 4.02
N LEU A 524 52.06 -18.55 5.33
CA LEU A 524 51.74 -17.51 6.31
C LEU A 524 52.85 -16.46 6.44
N THR A 525 54.11 -16.90 6.40
CA THR A 525 55.27 -16.01 6.45
C THR A 525 55.36 -15.17 5.17
N GLY A 526 55.12 -15.79 4.01
CA GLY A 526 55.08 -15.11 2.73
C GLY A 526 53.89 -14.18 2.54
N LEU A 527 52.78 -14.40 3.26
CA LEU A 527 51.59 -13.55 3.24
C LEU A 527 51.85 -12.16 3.84
N GLY A 528 52.75 -12.07 4.84
CA GLY A 528 53.05 -10.82 5.53
C GLY A 528 51.86 -10.26 6.30
N LEU A 529 51.16 -11.10 7.07
CA LEU A 529 49.96 -10.72 7.81
C LEU A 529 50.26 -9.66 8.88
N GLU A 530 49.61 -8.51 8.81
CA GLU A 530 49.66 -7.44 9.83
C GLU A 530 48.32 -7.37 10.57
N VAL A 531 48.36 -7.50 11.90
CA VAL A 531 47.17 -7.47 12.76
C VAL A 531 47.24 -6.25 13.66
N LYS A 532 46.22 -5.39 13.58
CA LYS A 532 46.09 -4.20 14.39
C LYS A 532 44.92 -4.35 15.35
N ILE A 533 45.22 -4.31 16.65
CA ILE A 533 44.21 -4.36 17.72
C ILE A 533 44.21 -3.02 18.45
N ALA A 534 43.10 -2.27 18.35
CA ALA A 534 42.98 -0.92 18.88
C ALA A 534 41.63 -0.68 19.58
N PRO A 535 41.51 0.32 20.47
CA PRO A 535 40.23 0.73 21.03
C PRO A 535 39.23 1.16 19.95
N ILE A 536 37.94 0.92 20.21
CA ILE A 536 36.86 1.30 19.28
C ILE A 536 36.87 2.82 18.99
N ALA A 537 36.70 3.18 17.72
CA ALA A 537 36.52 4.55 17.27
C ALA A 537 35.04 4.79 16.88
N GLY A 538 34.55 6.03 17.01
CA GLY A 538 33.13 6.32 16.77
C GLY A 538 32.61 5.89 15.40
N HIS A 539 33.44 5.95 14.35
CA HIS A 539 33.07 5.55 13.00
C HIS A 539 33.00 4.02 12.80
N THR A 540 33.55 3.20 13.70
CA THR A 540 33.54 1.73 13.57
C THR A 540 32.37 1.06 14.30
N LEU A 541 31.56 1.81 15.06
CA LEU A 541 30.42 1.31 15.85
C LEU A 541 29.40 0.51 15.01
N ALA A 542 28.99 1.06 13.87
CA ALA A 542 28.06 0.37 12.96
C ALA A 542 28.64 -0.97 12.48
N ARG A 543 29.95 -1.01 12.20
CA ARG A 543 30.63 -2.23 11.73
C ARG A 543 30.75 -3.28 12.84
N VAL A 544 31.07 -2.86 14.06
CA VAL A 544 31.10 -3.75 15.24
C VAL A 544 29.72 -4.36 15.46
N SER A 545 28.64 -3.56 15.38
CA SER A 545 27.27 -4.08 15.49
C SER A 545 26.97 -5.14 14.43
N GLN A 546 27.30 -4.87 13.16
CA GLN A 546 27.12 -5.84 12.07
C GLN A 546 27.86 -7.16 12.33
N LEU A 547 29.10 -7.10 12.82
CA LEU A 547 29.86 -8.31 13.12
C LEU A 547 29.22 -9.14 14.24
N THR A 548 28.72 -8.51 15.31
CA THR A 548 28.00 -9.23 16.37
C THR A 548 26.73 -9.93 15.85
N GLN A 549 26.09 -9.39 14.80
CA GLN A 549 24.87 -9.94 14.22
C GLN A 549 25.13 -11.05 13.20
N ARG A 550 26.21 -10.95 12.43
CA ARG A 550 26.50 -11.84 11.28
C ARG A 550 27.46 -12.98 11.62
N THR A 551 28.36 -12.79 12.57
CA THR A 551 29.38 -13.79 12.91
C THR A 551 28.81 -14.84 13.86
N ASN A 552 28.63 -16.06 13.33
CA ASN A 552 28.08 -17.20 14.08
C ASN A 552 29.06 -18.38 14.22
N GLN A 553 30.12 -18.46 13.39
CA GLN A 553 31.06 -19.59 13.41
C GLN A 553 32.18 -19.42 14.45
N PHE A 554 32.69 -18.21 14.60
CA PHE A 554 33.68 -17.88 15.62
C PHE A 554 33.18 -16.73 16.48
N ASN A 555 32.21 -17.05 17.34
CA ASN A 555 31.61 -16.15 18.31
C ASN A 555 31.29 -16.97 19.56
N LEU A 556 31.97 -16.66 20.67
CA LEU A 556 31.94 -17.52 21.85
C LEU A 556 30.59 -17.52 22.57
N THR A 557 29.93 -16.37 22.66
CA THR A 557 28.68 -16.19 23.41
C THR A 557 27.47 -15.94 22.52
N THR A 558 27.69 -15.60 21.25
CA THR A 558 26.65 -15.24 20.25
C THR A 558 25.76 -14.07 20.65
N ILE A 559 26.21 -13.25 21.60
CA ILE A 559 25.49 -12.05 22.05
C ILE A 559 25.46 -11.03 20.89
N ARG A 560 24.25 -10.66 20.48
CA ARG A 560 24.01 -9.71 19.38
C ARG A 560 23.72 -8.33 19.96
N ARG A 561 24.37 -7.29 19.44
CA ARG A 561 24.20 -5.92 19.93
C ARG A 561 23.90 -4.94 18.81
N SER A 562 22.98 -4.01 19.08
CA SER A 562 22.79 -2.82 18.26
C SER A 562 23.95 -1.84 18.48
N GLU A 563 24.12 -0.93 17.52
CA GLU A 563 25.08 0.17 17.60
C GLU A 563 24.91 1.00 18.88
N SER A 564 23.67 1.41 19.17
CA SER A 564 23.31 2.16 20.39
C SER A 564 23.67 1.41 21.67
N LYS A 565 23.55 0.08 21.67
CA LYS A 565 23.86 -0.72 22.86
C LYS A 565 25.36 -0.84 23.09
N ILE A 566 26.15 -1.01 22.02
CA ILE A 566 27.61 -1.04 22.10
C ILE A 566 28.11 0.31 22.61
N GLN A 567 27.62 1.41 22.02
CA GLN A 567 27.96 2.76 22.43
C GLN A 567 27.65 3.01 23.92
N GLN A 568 26.44 2.68 24.37
CA GLN A 568 26.05 2.80 25.77
C GLN A 568 26.97 2.00 26.72
N LEU A 569 27.36 0.78 26.35
CA LEU A 569 28.23 -0.08 27.17
C LEU A 569 29.66 0.48 27.28
N CYS A 570 30.17 1.08 26.20
CA CYS A 570 31.47 1.73 26.20
C CYS A 570 31.45 3.06 26.97
N GLU A 571 30.44 3.91 26.74
CA GLU A 571 30.32 5.23 27.39
C GLU A 571 30.04 5.13 28.89
N SER A 572 29.29 4.13 29.33
CA SER A 572 29.07 3.86 30.75
C SER A 572 30.31 3.36 31.49
N GLY A 573 31.41 3.06 30.78
CA GLY A 573 32.63 2.48 31.33
C GLY A 573 32.46 1.03 31.80
N LYS A 574 31.33 0.39 31.47
CA LYS A 574 31.02 -0.97 31.92
C LYS A 574 31.84 -2.02 31.17
N LEU A 575 32.05 -1.82 29.86
CA LEU A 575 32.87 -2.70 29.02
C LEU A 575 33.89 -1.87 28.23
N GLU A 576 35.13 -2.37 28.17
CA GLU A 576 36.12 -1.90 27.20
C GLU A 576 35.94 -2.67 25.88
N CYS A 577 36.05 -1.98 24.74
CA CYS A 577 35.87 -2.56 23.42
C CYS A 577 37.12 -2.36 22.56
N LEU A 578 37.69 -3.46 22.06
CA LEU A 578 38.77 -3.45 21.08
C LEU A 578 38.30 -4.00 19.74
N THR A 579 38.76 -3.37 18.66
CA THR A 579 38.52 -3.79 17.28
C THR A 579 39.80 -4.37 16.70
N VAL A 580 39.65 -5.40 15.88
CA VAL A 580 40.74 -6.12 15.22
C VAL A 580 40.64 -5.90 13.72
N GLU A 581 41.64 -5.24 13.17
CA GLU A 581 41.84 -5.04 11.73
C GLU A 581 43.01 -5.91 11.28
N VAL A 582 42.91 -6.49 10.08
CA VAL A 582 43.93 -7.40 9.56
C VAL A 582 44.20 -7.04 8.11
N SER A 583 45.47 -6.92 7.73
CA SER A 583 45.89 -6.71 6.34
C SER A 583 47.02 -7.67 5.97
N ASP A 584 47.24 -7.85 4.66
CA ASP A 584 48.39 -8.60 4.14
C ASP A 584 48.95 -7.94 2.88
N ARG A 585 49.97 -8.56 2.28
CA ARG A 585 50.65 -8.01 1.09
C ARG A 585 49.74 -7.81 -0.14
N PHE A 586 48.60 -8.51 -0.20
CA PHE A 586 47.67 -8.46 -1.32
C PHE A 586 46.53 -7.47 -1.06
N GLY A 587 46.23 -7.14 0.20
CA GLY A 587 45.22 -6.16 0.56
C GLY A 587 44.70 -6.27 1.99
N ASP A 588 43.75 -5.41 2.33
CA ASP A 588 43.16 -5.32 3.66
C ASP A 588 41.94 -6.26 3.82
N TYR A 589 41.85 -6.97 4.94
CA TYR A 589 40.66 -7.73 5.35
C TYR A 589 39.64 -6.83 6.06
N GLY A 590 40.07 -5.63 6.45
CA GLY A 590 39.34 -4.64 7.23
C GLY A 590 39.10 -5.09 8.66
N LEU A 591 38.08 -4.51 9.29
CA LEU A 591 37.66 -4.88 10.64
C LEU A 591 37.08 -6.30 10.62
N VAL A 592 37.79 -7.24 11.25
CA VAL A 592 37.48 -8.68 11.23
C VAL A 592 37.13 -9.24 12.59
N GLY A 593 37.52 -8.59 13.69
CA GLY A 593 37.31 -9.13 15.04
C GLY A 593 36.94 -8.06 16.05
N VAL A 594 36.31 -8.49 17.14
CA VAL A 594 35.86 -7.62 18.23
C VAL A 594 36.06 -8.33 19.57
N LEU A 595 36.60 -7.59 20.54
CA LEU A 595 36.71 -7.98 21.94
C LEU A 595 35.92 -6.99 22.81
N LEU A 596 34.93 -7.47 23.56
CA LEU A 596 34.32 -6.70 24.66
C LEU A 596 34.59 -7.42 25.98
N PHE A 597 35.09 -6.69 26.97
CA PHE A 597 35.41 -7.24 28.27
C PHE A 597 35.24 -6.23 29.39
N GLU A 598 34.99 -6.71 30.60
CA GLU A 598 34.98 -5.91 31.83
C GLU A 598 36.16 -6.27 32.73
N MET A 599 36.58 -5.30 33.53
CA MET A 599 37.63 -5.47 34.53
C MET A 599 36.99 -5.96 35.85
N GLY A 600 37.32 -7.18 36.24
CA GLY A 600 36.97 -7.73 37.55
C GLY A 600 38.03 -7.42 38.62
N ALA A 601 37.84 -7.98 39.81
CA ALA A 601 38.76 -7.78 40.93
C ALA A 601 40.14 -8.44 40.75
N ASP A 602 40.18 -9.62 40.11
CA ASP A 602 41.42 -10.39 39.85
C ASP A 602 41.40 -11.09 38.47
N ALA A 603 40.45 -10.72 37.61
CA ALA A 603 40.30 -11.32 36.29
C ALA A 603 39.71 -10.34 35.28
N ILE A 604 40.16 -10.41 34.02
CA ILE A 604 39.41 -9.85 32.89
C ILE A 604 38.27 -10.80 32.58
N LYS A 605 37.03 -10.31 32.53
CA LYS A 605 35.89 -11.11 32.10
C LYS A 605 35.52 -10.75 30.67
N VAL A 606 35.69 -11.70 29.77
CA VAL A 606 35.41 -11.54 28.35
C VAL A 606 33.92 -11.78 28.10
N ASP A 607 33.24 -10.73 27.67
CA ASP A 607 31.83 -10.75 27.30
C ASP A 607 31.65 -11.17 25.84
N THR A 608 32.44 -10.59 24.94
CA THR A 608 32.41 -10.87 23.51
C THR A 608 33.81 -11.15 23.01
N PHE A 609 33.96 -12.28 22.35
CA PHE A 609 35.13 -12.61 21.56
C PHE A 609 34.61 -13.19 20.24
N LEU A 610 34.81 -12.44 19.16
CA LEU A 610 34.40 -12.89 17.83
C LEU A 610 35.44 -12.53 16.78
N LEU A 611 35.50 -13.37 15.75
CA LEU A 611 36.38 -13.21 14.61
C LEU A 611 35.64 -13.66 13.34
N SER A 612 35.80 -12.91 12.27
CA SER A 612 35.23 -13.25 10.96
C SER A 612 35.99 -14.44 10.36
N CYS A 613 35.27 -15.31 9.66
CA CYS A 613 35.84 -16.50 9.01
C CYS A 613 36.98 -16.19 8.03
N ARG A 614 37.03 -14.97 7.47
CA ARG A 614 38.09 -14.53 6.54
C ARG A 614 39.48 -14.44 7.17
N ALA A 615 39.57 -14.28 8.48
CA ALA A 615 40.83 -14.14 9.23
C ALA A 615 41.10 -15.33 10.18
N LEU A 616 40.17 -16.30 10.24
CA LEU A 616 40.24 -17.43 11.15
C LEU A 616 41.32 -18.44 10.73
N GLY A 617 42.05 -18.99 11.71
CA GLY A 617 43.03 -20.05 11.48
C GLY A 617 44.36 -19.54 10.91
N ARG A 618 44.62 -18.24 11.06
CA ARG A 618 45.84 -17.55 10.61
C ARG A 618 46.64 -16.99 11.78
N GLY A 619 46.31 -17.38 13.02
CA GLY A 619 46.94 -16.89 14.23
C GLY A 619 46.36 -15.57 14.76
N VAL A 620 45.34 -15.00 14.13
CA VAL A 620 44.69 -13.76 14.58
C VAL A 620 43.98 -14.00 15.92
N GLU A 621 43.27 -15.12 16.05
CA GLU A 621 42.62 -15.53 17.30
C GLU A 621 43.62 -15.70 18.46
N HIS A 622 44.84 -16.15 18.17
CA HIS A 622 45.92 -16.28 19.15
C HIS A 622 46.41 -14.91 19.62
N GLN A 623 46.64 -13.99 18.68
CA GLN A 623 47.06 -12.62 19.00
C GLN A 623 45.98 -11.85 19.78
N MET A 624 44.71 -12.09 19.50
CA MET A 624 43.59 -11.51 20.25
C MET A 624 43.60 -11.94 21.72
N LEU A 625 43.77 -13.23 22.00
CA LEU A 625 43.86 -13.75 23.38
C LEU A 625 45.15 -13.28 24.07
N ALA A 626 46.27 -13.23 23.36
CA ALA A 626 47.53 -12.70 23.87
C ALA A 626 47.46 -11.22 24.21
N LYS A 627 46.70 -10.43 23.44
CA LYS A 627 46.45 -9.03 23.75
C LYS A 627 45.68 -8.86 25.05
N LEU A 628 44.66 -9.69 25.30
CA LEU A 628 43.97 -9.71 26.59
C LEU A 628 44.92 -10.08 27.74
N GLY A 629 45.82 -11.06 27.54
CA GLY A 629 46.85 -11.41 28.52
C GLY A 629 47.81 -10.28 28.81
N THR A 630 48.25 -9.55 27.78
CA THR A 630 49.11 -8.37 27.95
C THR A 630 48.41 -7.29 28.76
N ILE A 631 47.14 -6.99 28.44
CA ILE A 631 46.33 -6.01 29.17
C ILE A 631 46.13 -6.45 30.63
N ALA A 632 45.81 -7.71 30.87
CA ALA A 632 45.65 -8.26 32.22
C ALA A 632 46.94 -8.15 33.04
N LYS A 633 48.10 -8.41 32.41
CA LYS A 633 49.42 -8.29 33.02
C LYS A 633 49.77 -6.85 33.38
N GLU A 634 49.53 -5.91 32.46
CA GLU A 634 49.72 -4.46 32.69
C GLU A 634 48.84 -3.94 33.82
N ARG A 635 47.65 -4.52 33.98
CA ARG A 635 46.66 -4.15 35.01
C ARG A 635 46.83 -4.94 36.32
N GLY A 636 47.81 -5.85 36.41
CA GLY A 636 48.12 -6.62 37.63
C GLY A 636 47.11 -7.71 37.99
N LEU A 637 46.37 -8.26 37.01
CA LEU A 637 45.39 -9.32 37.22
C LEU A 637 46.01 -10.71 37.05
N SER A 638 45.40 -11.73 37.67
CA SER A 638 45.89 -13.10 37.63
C SER A 638 45.25 -13.97 36.54
N TRP A 639 44.02 -13.64 36.13
CA TRP A 639 43.21 -14.50 35.26
C TRP A 639 42.52 -13.78 34.09
N ILE A 640 42.14 -14.56 33.07
CA ILE A 640 41.22 -14.16 32.01
C ILE A 640 40.10 -15.19 31.95
N ASP A 641 38.88 -14.74 32.20
CA ASP A 641 37.67 -15.53 32.23
C ASP A 641 36.95 -15.40 30.89
N VAL A 642 36.96 -16.47 30.10
CA VAL A 642 36.35 -16.52 28.76
C VAL A 642 35.14 -17.45 28.78
N SER A 643 33.95 -16.88 28.58
CA SER A 643 32.71 -17.65 28.54
C SER A 643 32.38 -18.13 27.14
N TYR A 644 31.92 -19.38 27.04
CA TYR A 644 31.45 -20.00 25.81
C TYR A 644 30.05 -20.56 26.00
N ILE A 645 29.16 -20.28 25.05
CA ILE A 645 27.78 -20.80 24.99
C ILE A 645 27.64 -21.63 23.71
N PRO A 646 27.35 -22.94 23.80
CA PRO A 646 27.29 -23.82 22.63
C PRO A 646 26.12 -23.50 21.71
N THR A 647 26.39 -23.53 20.41
CA THR A 647 25.40 -23.45 19.34
C THR A 647 25.75 -24.45 18.23
N GLN A 648 24.83 -24.66 17.28
CA GLN A 648 25.07 -25.56 16.14
C GLN A 648 26.21 -25.10 15.21
N LYS A 649 26.69 -23.85 15.32
CA LYS A 649 27.60 -23.25 14.34
C LYS A 649 28.95 -22.79 14.93
N ASN A 650 29.07 -22.60 16.24
CA ASN A 650 30.28 -22.03 16.85
C ASN A 650 31.32 -23.06 17.33
N GLN A 651 31.24 -24.29 16.83
CA GLN A 651 32.22 -25.35 17.08
C GLN A 651 33.68 -24.93 16.82
N PRO A 652 34.02 -24.20 15.73
CA PRO A 652 35.40 -23.75 15.49
C PRO A 652 35.98 -22.88 16.63
N ALA A 653 35.12 -22.16 17.34
CA ALA A 653 35.53 -21.33 18.46
C ALA A 653 35.84 -22.16 19.71
N LEU A 654 35.11 -23.27 19.91
CA LEU A 654 35.42 -24.24 20.96
C LEU A 654 36.73 -24.97 20.67
N ASP A 655 36.92 -25.40 19.42
CA ASP A 655 38.12 -26.13 18.99
C ASP A 655 39.40 -25.30 19.27
N PHE A 656 39.34 -23.99 19.01
CA PHE A 656 40.40 -23.06 19.38
C PHE A 656 40.65 -23.00 20.90
N LEU A 657 39.60 -22.82 21.71
CA LEU A 657 39.76 -22.72 23.17
C LEU A 657 40.29 -24.03 23.79
N ASP A 658 39.85 -25.17 23.29
CA ASP A 658 40.33 -26.48 23.72
C ASP A 658 41.80 -26.68 23.30
N ALA A 659 42.19 -26.27 22.08
CA ALA A 659 43.59 -26.31 21.64
C ALA A 659 44.52 -25.44 22.50
N VAL A 660 44.04 -24.27 22.95
CA VAL A 660 44.85 -23.33 23.74
C VAL A 660 44.92 -23.69 25.22
N GLY A 661 43.84 -24.20 25.82
CA GLY A 661 43.82 -24.46 27.26
C GLY A 661 42.69 -25.34 27.72
N ILE A 662 42.63 -26.57 27.20
CA ILE A 662 41.69 -27.60 27.70
C ILE A 662 41.76 -27.81 29.22
N SER A 663 42.94 -27.65 29.83
CA SER A 663 43.14 -27.72 31.28
C SER A 663 42.52 -26.55 32.06
N CYS A 664 42.15 -25.46 31.38
CA CYS A 664 41.54 -24.27 31.95
C CYS A 664 40.00 -24.30 31.86
N LYS A 665 39.43 -25.35 31.26
CA LYS A 665 37.99 -25.50 30.99
C LYS A 665 37.22 -25.93 32.24
N GLN A 666 36.14 -25.22 32.52
CA GLN A 666 35.21 -25.49 33.63
C GLN A 666 33.77 -25.48 33.09
N GLN A 667 32.92 -26.36 33.60
CA GLN A 667 31.50 -26.37 33.23
C GLN A 667 30.78 -25.19 33.90
N LEU A 668 29.99 -24.43 33.14
CA LEU A 668 29.18 -23.32 33.66
C LEU A 668 27.79 -23.31 33.01
N GLY A 669 26.80 -23.87 33.71
CA GLY A 669 25.44 -24.00 33.19
C GLY A 669 25.39 -24.86 31.93
N GLU A 670 24.70 -24.37 30.89
CA GLU A 670 24.65 -25.01 29.55
C GLU A 670 25.91 -24.78 28.71
N GLY A 671 26.92 -24.03 29.21
CA GLY A 671 28.15 -23.72 28.49
C GLY A 671 29.44 -24.00 29.28
N TRP A 672 30.52 -23.37 28.85
CA TRP A 672 31.86 -23.55 29.44
C TRP A 672 32.48 -22.20 29.81
N LEU A 673 33.27 -22.21 30.88
CA LEU A 673 34.13 -21.10 31.29
C LEU A 673 35.59 -21.56 31.18
N PHE A 674 36.40 -20.82 30.42
CA PHE A 674 37.83 -21.04 30.33
C PHE A 674 38.55 -19.98 31.15
N LYS A 675 39.27 -20.41 32.21
CA LYS A 675 40.02 -19.51 33.10
C LYS A 675 41.51 -19.59 32.78
N PHE A 676 41.99 -18.71 31.92
CA PHE A 676 43.39 -18.70 31.50
C PHE A 676 44.27 -17.94 32.50
N PRO A 677 45.39 -18.52 32.96
CA PRO A 677 46.42 -17.76 33.66
C PRO A 677 46.98 -16.67 32.73
N VAL A 678 47.19 -15.47 33.26
CA VAL A 678 47.64 -14.32 32.46
C VAL A 678 48.97 -14.56 31.73
N ASN A 679 49.92 -15.27 32.34
CA ASN A 679 51.20 -15.60 31.69
C ASN A 679 51.02 -16.53 30.49
N LEU A 680 50.15 -17.55 30.62
CA LEU A 680 49.84 -18.49 29.54
C LEU A 680 49.21 -17.75 28.36
N ALA A 681 48.26 -16.85 28.63
CA ALA A 681 47.63 -16.06 27.59
C ALA A 681 48.62 -15.07 26.94
N ALA A 682 49.39 -14.31 27.72
CA ALA A 682 50.30 -13.28 27.20
C ALA A 682 51.45 -13.85 26.35
N GLU A 683 51.90 -15.08 26.62
CA GLU A 683 52.97 -15.77 25.89
C GLU A 683 52.47 -16.64 24.74
N LEU A 684 51.16 -16.58 24.45
CA LEU A 684 50.54 -17.41 23.42
C LEU A 684 51.10 -17.05 22.04
N THR A 685 51.69 -18.03 21.38
CA THR A 685 52.23 -17.92 20.02
C THR A 685 51.56 -18.93 19.11
N TYR A 686 51.22 -18.51 17.90
CA TYR A 686 50.62 -19.39 16.90
C TYR A 686 51.71 -20.24 16.24
N SER A 687 51.57 -21.57 16.33
CA SER A 687 52.45 -22.53 15.65
C SER A 687 51.63 -23.45 14.73
N PRO A 688 51.81 -23.39 13.40
CA PRO A 688 50.97 -24.10 12.43
C PRO A 688 51.22 -25.61 12.30
N GLU A 689 52.04 -26.23 13.16
CA GLU A 689 52.52 -27.61 12.97
C GLU A 689 51.53 -28.72 13.41
N VAL A 690 50.34 -28.38 13.90
CA VAL A 690 49.31 -29.37 14.28
C VAL A 690 47.93 -28.92 13.82
N THR A 691 47.50 -29.34 12.63
CA THR A 691 46.08 -29.53 12.32
C THR A 691 45.95 -30.40 11.08
N GLU A 692 45.81 -31.71 11.31
CA GLU A 692 45.37 -32.64 10.28
C GLU A 692 43.98 -32.26 9.77
N SER A 693 43.82 -32.43 8.46
CA SER A 693 42.63 -32.26 7.64
C SER A 693 41.30 -32.59 8.33
N VAL A 694 40.46 -31.56 8.55
CA VAL A 694 39.03 -31.76 8.79
C VAL A 694 38.30 -31.62 7.45
N ASN A 695 37.94 -32.78 6.89
CA ASN A 695 37.06 -32.91 5.75
C ASN A 695 35.69 -32.27 6.02
N ASN A 696 35.36 -31.20 5.30
CA ASN A 696 33.99 -30.68 5.24
C ASN A 696 33.14 -31.65 4.40
N SER A 697 32.36 -32.49 5.07
CA SER A 697 31.22 -33.17 4.46
C SER A 697 29.98 -32.29 4.59
N PRO A 698 29.27 -31.93 3.52
CA PRO A 698 27.94 -31.37 3.63
C PRO A 698 26.91 -32.47 3.42
N SER A 699 26.21 -32.88 4.47
CA SER A 699 24.90 -33.51 4.31
C SER A 699 23.93 -32.92 5.33
N ASN A 700 22.96 -32.16 4.85
CA ASN A 700 21.87 -31.65 5.67
C ASN A 700 20.53 -32.00 5.01
N PRO A 701 19.60 -32.73 5.66
CA PRO A 701 18.38 -33.25 5.05
C PRO A 701 17.30 -32.21 4.68
N LYS A 702 17.58 -30.90 4.80
CA LYS A 702 16.63 -29.81 4.49
C LYS A 702 16.60 -29.38 3.02
N ALA A 703 17.47 -29.92 2.16
CA ALA A 703 17.65 -29.48 0.77
C ALA A 703 16.41 -29.65 -0.12
N LYS A 704 15.63 -30.73 0.06
CA LYS A 704 14.50 -31.05 -0.84
C LYS A 704 13.32 -30.08 -0.75
N HIS A 705 13.05 -29.51 0.44
CA HIS A 705 11.97 -28.51 0.59
C HIS A 705 12.38 -27.11 0.11
N SER A 706 13.69 -26.79 0.12
CA SER A 706 14.20 -25.51 -0.40
C SER A 706 14.30 -25.48 -1.93
N GLU A 707 14.52 -26.62 -2.57
CA GLU A 707 14.65 -26.72 -4.05
C GLU A 707 13.34 -26.44 -4.78
N VAL A 708 12.22 -27.04 -4.34
CA VAL A 708 10.89 -26.83 -4.94
C VAL A 708 10.44 -25.37 -4.83
N ASN A 709 10.76 -24.71 -3.71
CA ASN A 709 10.40 -23.32 -3.49
C ASN A 709 11.23 -22.38 -4.39
N ARG A 710 12.50 -22.73 -4.67
CA ARG A 710 13.37 -21.96 -5.57
C ARG A 710 13.04 -22.10 -7.05
N GLN A 711 12.64 -23.29 -7.49
CA GLN A 711 12.16 -23.47 -8.86
C GLN A 711 10.91 -22.63 -9.11
N ARG A 712 9.96 -22.63 -8.17
CA ARG A 712 8.78 -21.75 -8.22
C ARG A 712 9.17 -20.27 -8.24
N GLN A 713 10.16 -19.87 -7.45
CA GLN A 713 10.66 -18.50 -7.43
C GLN A 713 11.32 -18.10 -8.77
N THR A 714 12.09 -18.99 -9.38
CA THR A 714 12.73 -18.76 -10.69
C THR A 714 11.67 -18.55 -11.77
N LEU A 715 10.70 -19.46 -11.85
CA LEU A 715 9.57 -19.36 -12.77
C LEU A 715 8.78 -18.07 -12.57
N ALA A 716 8.51 -17.69 -11.31
CA ALA A 716 7.81 -16.44 -11.01
C ALA A 716 8.60 -15.21 -11.46
N ILE A 717 9.92 -15.15 -11.21
CA ILE A 717 10.77 -14.03 -11.63
C ILE A 717 10.83 -13.92 -13.16
N GLN A 718 11.00 -15.05 -13.86
CA GLN A 718 10.99 -15.06 -15.32
C GLN A 718 9.63 -14.63 -15.88
N GLN A 719 8.53 -15.12 -15.31
CA GLN A 719 7.18 -14.72 -15.70
C GLN A 719 6.96 -13.22 -15.47
N ILE A 720 7.46 -12.67 -14.35
CA ILE A 720 7.40 -11.24 -14.09
C ILE A 720 8.15 -10.46 -15.17
N ALA A 721 9.38 -10.85 -15.46
CA ALA A 721 10.22 -10.15 -16.41
C ALA A 721 9.74 -10.23 -17.88
N THR A 722 9.04 -11.31 -18.25
CA THR A 722 8.64 -11.57 -19.65
C THR A 722 7.18 -11.25 -19.94
N GLN A 723 6.28 -11.47 -18.98
CA GLN A 723 4.82 -11.41 -19.19
C GLN A 723 4.11 -10.40 -18.29
N LEU A 724 4.71 -10.00 -17.16
CA LEU A 724 4.08 -9.14 -16.15
C LEU A 724 4.94 -7.92 -15.83
N TRP A 725 5.58 -7.36 -16.86
CA TRP A 725 6.36 -6.13 -16.75
C TRP A 725 5.51 -4.87 -16.96
N ASP A 726 4.36 -5.00 -17.63
CA ASP A 726 3.44 -3.89 -17.89
C ASP A 726 2.26 -3.85 -16.92
N SER A 727 1.93 -2.67 -16.41
CA SER A 727 0.86 -2.49 -15.43
C SER A 727 -0.53 -2.82 -15.98
N GLU A 728 -0.80 -2.59 -17.28
CA GLU A 728 -2.08 -2.96 -17.88
C GLU A 728 -2.17 -4.47 -18.11
N GLN A 729 -1.08 -5.13 -18.53
CA GLN A 729 -1.03 -6.58 -18.65
C GLN A 729 -1.21 -7.27 -17.29
N ILE A 730 -0.56 -6.76 -16.24
CA ILE A 730 -0.77 -7.23 -14.87
C ILE A 730 -2.24 -7.05 -14.47
N LEU A 731 -2.82 -5.88 -14.72
CA LEU A 731 -4.21 -5.61 -14.41
C LEU A 731 -5.14 -6.58 -15.16
N LYS A 732 -4.92 -6.79 -16.46
CA LYS A 732 -5.67 -7.77 -17.27
C LYS A 732 -5.52 -9.19 -16.75
N LEU A 733 -4.32 -9.60 -16.31
CA LEU A 733 -4.13 -10.92 -15.71
C LEU A 733 -4.93 -11.03 -14.40
N ILE A 734 -4.83 -10.02 -13.53
CA ILE A 734 -5.60 -9.96 -12.28
C ILE A 734 -7.10 -10.03 -12.57
N GLU A 735 -7.59 -9.30 -13.58
CA GLU A 735 -8.98 -9.33 -14.03
C GLU A 735 -9.37 -10.69 -14.61
N SER A 736 -8.50 -11.32 -15.41
CA SER A 736 -8.74 -12.64 -15.98
C SER A 736 -8.79 -13.75 -14.92
N GLN A 737 -8.02 -13.60 -13.84
CA GLN A 737 -8.06 -14.49 -12.68
C GLN A 737 -9.22 -14.16 -11.73
N LYS A 738 -9.74 -12.93 -11.80
CA LYS A 738 -10.98 -12.53 -11.13
C LYS A 738 -12.22 -13.04 -11.87
N HIS A 739 -12.09 -13.61 -13.08
CA HIS A 739 -13.21 -14.26 -13.76
C HIS A 739 -13.78 -15.40 -12.91
N ARG A 740 -14.79 -15.06 -12.13
CA ARG A 740 -15.56 -15.99 -11.31
C ARG A 740 -16.56 -16.67 -12.23
N ILE A 741 -16.56 -17.99 -12.22
CA ILE A 741 -17.66 -18.77 -12.77
C ILE A 741 -18.88 -18.46 -11.90
N ARG A 742 -20.06 -18.26 -12.52
CA ARG A 742 -21.34 -18.14 -11.82
C ARG A 742 -21.42 -19.24 -10.74
N PRO A 743 -21.60 -18.89 -9.45
CA PRO A 743 -21.62 -19.88 -8.39
C PRO A 743 -22.61 -21.02 -8.71
N PRO A 744 -22.18 -22.30 -8.66
CA PRO A 744 -23.04 -23.43 -9.02
C PRO A 744 -24.21 -23.65 -8.04
N GLU A 745 -24.19 -22.96 -6.90
CA GLU A 745 -25.15 -23.06 -5.80
C GLU A 745 -26.32 -22.06 -5.92
N LEU A 746 -26.33 -21.18 -6.93
CA LEU A 746 -27.45 -20.26 -7.17
C LEU A 746 -28.69 -21.05 -7.63
N GLU A 747 -29.79 -20.93 -6.88
CA GLU A 747 -31.07 -21.60 -7.19
C GLU A 747 -31.72 -21.11 -8.51
N SER A 748 -31.34 -19.92 -8.99
CA SER A 748 -31.85 -19.38 -10.24
C SER A 748 -31.28 -20.12 -11.45
N GLN A 749 -32.11 -20.45 -12.44
CA GLN A 749 -31.63 -20.91 -13.74
C GLN A 749 -30.97 -19.76 -14.49
N PHE A 750 -29.85 -20.02 -15.16
CA PHE A 750 -29.21 -19.01 -16.02
C PHE A 750 -30.14 -18.64 -17.17
N VAL A 751 -30.44 -17.34 -17.30
CA VAL A 751 -31.25 -16.77 -18.39
C VAL A 751 -30.46 -15.63 -19.02
N ALA A 752 -30.17 -15.76 -20.32
CA ALA A 752 -29.44 -14.76 -21.08
C ALA A 752 -30.25 -13.47 -21.28
N ALA A 753 -29.55 -12.36 -21.58
CA ALA A 753 -30.20 -11.11 -21.95
C ALA A 753 -31.15 -11.30 -23.13
N SER A 754 -32.36 -10.75 -23.01
CA SER A 754 -33.42 -10.86 -24.01
C SER A 754 -33.54 -9.60 -24.89
N ASN A 755 -32.83 -8.53 -24.53
CA ASN A 755 -32.93 -7.23 -25.19
C ASN A 755 -31.67 -6.37 -25.02
N GLN A 756 -31.54 -5.33 -25.87
CA GLN A 756 -30.35 -4.45 -25.91
C GLN A 756 -30.02 -3.73 -24.59
N LEU A 757 -31.02 -3.43 -23.76
CA LEU A 757 -30.78 -2.77 -22.46
C LEU A 757 -30.22 -3.76 -21.45
N GLU A 758 -30.79 -4.96 -21.39
CA GLU A 758 -30.25 -6.08 -20.59
C GLU A 758 -28.85 -6.46 -21.06
N GLU A 759 -28.55 -6.50 -22.36
CA GLU A 759 -27.21 -6.78 -22.89
C GLU A 759 -26.17 -5.77 -22.40
N LYS A 760 -26.52 -4.48 -22.37
CA LYS A 760 -25.65 -3.42 -21.85
C LYS A 760 -25.42 -3.56 -20.34
N LEU A 761 -26.48 -3.85 -19.58
CA LEU A 761 -26.41 -4.06 -18.13
C LEU A 761 -25.59 -5.31 -17.79
N VAL A 762 -25.80 -6.42 -18.51
CA VAL A 762 -24.99 -7.65 -18.40
C VAL A 762 -23.52 -7.32 -18.65
N LYS A 763 -23.21 -6.56 -19.71
CA LYS A 763 -21.82 -6.17 -19.99
C LYS A 763 -21.19 -5.38 -18.84
N ILE A 764 -21.89 -4.38 -18.30
CA ILE A 764 -21.39 -3.56 -17.18
C ILE A 764 -21.18 -4.42 -15.93
N TRP A 765 -22.14 -5.29 -15.60
CA TRP A 765 -22.04 -6.18 -14.45
C TRP A 765 -20.93 -7.22 -14.63
N SER A 766 -20.82 -7.84 -15.80
CA SER A 766 -19.75 -8.78 -16.13
C SER A 766 -18.37 -8.13 -16.02
N GLU A 767 -18.22 -6.87 -16.47
CA GLU A 767 -16.98 -6.11 -16.31
C GLU A 767 -16.66 -5.83 -14.83
N VAL A 768 -17.63 -5.34 -14.05
CA VAL A 768 -17.40 -4.92 -12.66
C VAL A 768 -17.26 -6.10 -11.69
N LEU A 769 -18.07 -7.14 -11.86
CA LEU A 769 -18.02 -8.34 -11.03
C LEU A 769 -16.96 -9.34 -11.51
N SER A 770 -16.43 -9.15 -12.73
CA SER A 770 -15.57 -10.11 -13.41
C SER A 770 -16.24 -11.49 -13.47
N ILE A 771 -17.44 -11.58 -14.03
CA ILE A 771 -18.18 -12.85 -14.19
C ILE A 771 -18.54 -13.03 -15.67
N GLU A 772 -18.14 -14.16 -16.26
CA GLU A 772 -18.33 -14.42 -17.70
C GLU A 772 -19.81 -14.52 -18.10
N GLN A 773 -20.64 -15.14 -17.24
CA GLN A 773 -22.06 -15.35 -17.50
C GLN A 773 -22.88 -14.83 -16.33
N VAL A 774 -23.42 -13.62 -16.50
CA VAL A 774 -24.40 -13.03 -15.59
C VAL A 774 -25.79 -13.27 -16.18
N GLY A 775 -26.62 -14.04 -15.48
CA GLY A 775 -28.02 -14.22 -15.83
C GLY A 775 -28.84 -12.99 -15.45
N ILE A 776 -29.89 -12.68 -16.22
CA ILE A 776 -30.70 -11.46 -15.97
C ILE A 776 -31.42 -11.47 -14.61
N TYR A 777 -31.61 -12.66 -14.02
CA TYR A 777 -32.23 -12.85 -12.70
C TYR A 777 -31.21 -13.06 -11.59
N ASP A 778 -29.91 -13.00 -11.88
CA ASP A 778 -28.89 -13.15 -10.86
C ASP A 778 -28.85 -11.91 -9.97
N ASN A 779 -28.80 -12.13 -8.65
CA ASN A 779 -28.67 -11.04 -7.69
C ASN A 779 -27.22 -10.56 -7.62
N PHE A 780 -27.01 -9.25 -7.74
CA PHE A 780 -25.69 -8.62 -7.73
C PHE A 780 -24.82 -9.04 -6.53
N PHE A 781 -25.42 -9.09 -5.34
CA PHE A 781 -24.71 -9.35 -4.10
C PHE A 781 -24.43 -10.85 -3.92
N GLU A 782 -25.33 -11.72 -4.42
CA GLU A 782 -25.12 -13.16 -4.41
C GLU A 782 -24.03 -13.58 -5.41
N LEU A 783 -23.84 -12.81 -6.48
CA LEU A 783 -22.69 -12.93 -7.37
C LEU A 783 -21.36 -12.44 -6.76
N GLY A 784 -21.37 -12.05 -5.48
CA GLY A 784 -20.17 -11.56 -4.77
C GLY A 784 -19.90 -10.07 -4.98
N GLY A 785 -20.90 -9.32 -5.44
CA GLY A 785 -20.87 -7.87 -5.49
C GLY A 785 -20.83 -7.24 -4.10
N THR A 786 -20.17 -6.09 -3.99
CA THR A 786 -20.07 -5.30 -2.74
C THR A 786 -20.54 -3.88 -2.99
N SER A 787 -20.73 -3.10 -1.92
CA SER A 787 -21.09 -1.69 -2.03
C SER A 787 -20.11 -0.86 -2.86
N LEU A 788 -18.81 -1.20 -2.80
CA LEU A 788 -17.79 -0.53 -3.61
C LEU A 788 -17.93 -0.85 -5.10
N LEU A 789 -18.22 -2.11 -5.43
CA LEU A 789 -18.46 -2.54 -6.81
C LEU A 789 -19.76 -1.95 -7.34
N MET A 790 -20.79 -1.78 -6.50
CA MET A 790 -22.04 -1.13 -6.88
C MET A 790 -21.85 0.34 -7.26
N VAL A 791 -20.95 1.06 -6.57
CA VAL A 791 -20.56 2.43 -6.95
C VAL A 791 -19.85 2.47 -8.31
N GLN A 792 -19.06 1.45 -8.65
CA GLN A 792 -18.43 1.33 -9.96
C GLN A 792 -19.45 1.03 -11.08
N VAL A 793 -20.43 0.16 -10.82
CA VAL A 793 -21.57 -0.08 -11.72
C VAL A 793 -22.33 1.23 -11.94
N PHE A 794 -22.64 1.97 -10.87
CA PHE A 794 -23.31 3.26 -10.93
C PHE A 794 -22.56 4.29 -11.79
N SER A 795 -21.25 4.44 -11.58
CA SER A 795 -20.41 5.36 -12.36
C SER A 795 -20.40 5.01 -13.86
N LYS A 796 -20.25 3.72 -14.20
CA LYS A 796 -20.32 3.24 -15.59
C LYS A 796 -21.71 3.42 -16.20
N LEU A 797 -22.78 3.25 -15.42
CA LEU A 797 -24.15 3.47 -15.87
C LEU A 797 -24.44 4.95 -16.13
N GLN A 798 -23.99 5.85 -15.26
CA GLN A 798 -24.14 7.30 -15.43
C GLN A 798 -23.52 7.83 -16.73
N ALA A 799 -22.46 7.18 -17.23
CA ALA A 799 -21.86 7.51 -18.53
C ALA A 799 -22.73 7.13 -19.75
N ILE A 800 -23.74 6.27 -19.55
CA ILE A 800 -24.59 5.70 -20.62
C ILE A 800 -26.05 6.14 -20.45
N ASP A 801 -26.51 6.36 -19.21
CA ASP A 801 -27.85 6.82 -18.84
C ASP A 801 -27.82 7.53 -17.45
N SER A 802 -28.16 8.81 -17.42
CA SER A 802 -28.09 9.64 -16.22
C SER A 802 -29.27 9.49 -15.25
N ASN A 803 -30.28 8.69 -15.60
CA ASN A 803 -31.57 8.66 -14.91
C ASN A 803 -31.70 7.61 -13.80
N ILE A 804 -30.67 6.81 -13.53
CA ILE A 804 -30.65 5.82 -12.44
C ILE A 804 -29.84 6.36 -11.26
N SER A 805 -30.39 6.29 -10.04
CA SER A 805 -29.67 6.67 -8.81
C SER A 805 -28.94 5.45 -8.21
N LEU A 806 -27.95 5.70 -7.34
CA LEU A 806 -27.27 4.61 -6.62
C LEU A 806 -28.26 3.82 -5.75
N VAL A 807 -29.26 4.49 -5.18
CA VAL A 807 -30.31 3.86 -4.37
C VAL A 807 -31.16 2.90 -5.20
N ASP A 808 -31.48 3.26 -6.45
CA ASP A 808 -32.25 2.40 -7.36
C ASP A 808 -31.52 1.08 -7.66
N LEU A 809 -30.19 1.11 -7.80
CA LEU A 809 -29.40 -0.10 -8.05
C LEU A 809 -29.41 -1.08 -6.87
N TYR A 810 -29.50 -0.57 -5.63
CA TYR A 810 -29.68 -1.40 -4.44
C TYR A 810 -31.09 -1.96 -4.32
N LYS A 811 -32.09 -1.15 -4.69
CA LYS A 811 -33.51 -1.54 -4.65
C LYS A 811 -33.84 -2.62 -5.68
N TYR A 812 -33.17 -2.58 -6.84
CA TYR A 812 -33.35 -3.52 -7.94
C TYR A 812 -32.04 -4.31 -8.15
N PRO A 813 -31.74 -5.32 -7.33
CA PRO A 813 -30.45 -5.99 -7.33
C PRO A 813 -30.33 -7.07 -8.43
N THR A 814 -31.13 -7.04 -9.48
CA THR A 814 -31.05 -7.94 -10.66
C THR A 814 -31.11 -7.13 -11.95
N ILE A 815 -30.48 -7.62 -13.02
CA ILE A 815 -30.46 -6.93 -14.32
C ILE A 815 -31.87 -6.78 -14.90
N ASN A 816 -32.72 -7.80 -14.78
CA ASN A 816 -34.10 -7.73 -15.23
C ASN A 816 -34.89 -6.64 -14.48
N ALA A 817 -34.73 -6.54 -13.16
CA ALA A 817 -35.39 -5.51 -12.37
C ALA A 817 -34.90 -4.10 -12.75
N GLN A 818 -33.59 -3.93 -12.98
CA GLN A 818 -33.02 -2.66 -13.44
C GLN A 818 -33.50 -2.28 -14.84
N ALA A 819 -33.50 -3.23 -15.78
CA ALA A 819 -33.98 -3.00 -17.14
C ALA A 819 -35.47 -2.64 -17.19
N ASN A 820 -36.29 -3.29 -16.36
CA ASN A 820 -37.72 -2.99 -16.25
C ASN A 820 -37.96 -1.60 -15.66
N TYR A 821 -37.23 -1.23 -14.60
CA TYR A 821 -37.31 0.10 -14.00
C TYR A 821 -36.96 1.21 -15.01
N LEU A 822 -35.87 1.03 -15.76
CA LEU A 822 -35.43 1.98 -16.78
C LEU A 822 -36.42 2.11 -17.95
N ARG A 823 -37.03 0.99 -18.38
CA ARG A 823 -38.07 1.00 -19.42
C ARG A 823 -39.34 1.71 -19.00
N GLN A 824 -39.86 1.40 -17.81
CA GLN A 824 -41.06 2.04 -17.28
C GLN A 824 -40.87 3.55 -17.14
N LYS A 825 -39.67 3.99 -16.75
CA LYS A 825 -39.32 5.41 -16.66
C LYS A 825 -39.24 6.09 -18.04
N SER A 826 -38.77 5.37 -19.06
CA SER A 826 -38.67 5.87 -20.45
C SER A 826 -40.03 5.96 -21.14
N ASP A 827 -40.91 4.97 -20.94
CA ASP A 827 -42.27 4.94 -21.52
C ASP A 827 -43.18 6.01 -20.88
N SER A 828 -42.99 6.29 -19.59
CA SER A 828 -43.72 7.35 -18.87
C SER A 828 -43.37 8.75 -19.40
N GLN A 829 -42.10 8.99 -19.76
CA GLN A 829 -41.66 10.26 -20.36
C GLN A 829 -42.12 10.43 -21.82
N GLY A 830 -42.29 9.34 -22.57
CA GLY A 830 -42.82 9.37 -23.95
C GLY A 830 -44.32 9.70 -24.03
N GLN A 831 -45.11 9.18 -23.09
CA GLN A 831 -46.56 9.44 -23.06
C GLN A 831 -46.90 10.87 -22.59
N GLU A 832 -46.09 11.48 -21.71
CA GLU A 832 -46.24 12.88 -21.31
C GLU A 832 -45.93 13.85 -22.46
N GLN A 833 -44.96 13.54 -23.33
CA GLN A 833 -44.66 14.38 -24.49
C GLN A 833 -45.76 14.35 -25.56
N GLU A 834 -46.37 13.20 -25.85
CA GLU A 834 -47.51 13.09 -26.78
C GLU A 834 -48.76 13.83 -26.26
N THR A 835 -49.05 13.73 -24.95
CA THR A 835 -50.18 14.47 -24.35
C THR A 835 -49.94 15.99 -24.34
N PHE A 836 -48.71 16.46 -24.11
CA PHE A 836 -48.40 17.89 -24.20
C PHE A 836 -48.53 18.43 -25.63
N GLN A 837 -48.17 17.66 -26.65
CA GLN A 837 -48.29 18.07 -28.05
C GLN A 837 -49.74 18.12 -28.52
N GLU A 838 -50.58 17.17 -28.11
CA GLU A 838 -52.02 17.22 -28.40
C GLU A 838 -52.72 18.38 -27.70
N VAL A 839 -52.31 18.71 -26.46
CA VAL A 839 -52.85 19.85 -25.72
C VAL A 839 -52.41 21.18 -26.34
N ASP A 840 -51.15 21.33 -26.75
CA ASP A 840 -50.66 22.57 -27.40
C ASP A 840 -51.32 22.79 -28.77
N ASP A 841 -51.55 21.73 -29.56
CA ASP A 841 -52.30 21.81 -30.82
C ASP A 841 -53.77 22.18 -30.61
N ARG A 842 -54.39 21.69 -29.54
CA ARG A 842 -55.77 22.05 -29.17
C ARG A 842 -55.89 23.49 -28.69
N VAL A 843 -54.87 24.01 -28.01
CA VAL A 843 -54.79 25.42 -27.57
C VAL A 843 -54.55 26.35 -28.76
N ARG A 844 -53.65 26.01 -29.68
CA ARG A 844 -53.39 26.78 -30.92
C ARG A 844 -54.64 26.90 -31.80
N ARG A 845 -55.39 25.81 -32.00
CA ARG A 845 -56.67 25.83 -32.74
C ARG A 845 -57.72 26.75 -32.09
N LYS A 846 -57.82 26.73 -30.75
CA LYS A 846 -58.73 27.64 -30.02
C LYS A 846 -58.30 29.11 -30.12
N GLN A 847 -57.01 29.41 -30.09
CA GLN A 847 -56.50 30.78 -30.23
C GLN A 847 -56.70 31.33 -31.66
N HIS A 848 -56.51 30.49 -32.69
CA HIS A 848 -56.75 30.88 -34.09
C HIS A 848 -58.24 31.22 -34.33
N ALA A 849 -59.16 30.37 -33.83
CA ALA A 849 -60.60 30.63 -33.91
C ALA A 849 -61.04 31.90 -33.14
N ARG A 850 -60.35 32.23 -32.03
CA ARG A 850 -60.59 33.48 -31.26
C ARG A 850 -60.10 34.71 -32.01
N LYS A 851 -58.96 34.65 -32.71
CA LYS A 851 -58.44 35.73 -33.55
C LYS A 851 -59.35 36.01 -34.76
N GLU A 852 -59.82 34.99 -35.46
CA GLU A 852 -60.76 35.15 -36.58
C GLU A 852 -62.10 35.77 -36.15
N ARG A 853 -62.63 35.37 -34.98
CA ARG A 853 -63.85 35.97 -34.43
C ARG A 853 -63.66 37.44 -34.02
N LYS A 854 -62.45 37.83 -33.61
CA LYS A 854 -62.10 39.23 -33.29
C LYS A 854 -61.98 40.07 -34.58
N GLN A 855 -61.30 39.56 -35.61
CA GLN A 855 -61.19 40.22 -36.92
C GLN A 855 -62.55 40.40 -37.60
N LYS A 856 -63.42 39.38 -37.57
CA LYS A 856 -64.79 39.49 -38.11
C LYS A 856 -65.68 40.47 -37.33
N ARG A 857 -65.38 40.75 -36.05
CA ARG A 857 -66.08 41.75 -35.24
C ARG A 857 -65.58 43.17 -35.48
N GLU A 858 -64.29 43.37 -35.78
CA GLU A 858 -63.73 44.68 -36.13
C GLU A 858 -64.15 45.13 -37.54
N VAL A 859 -64.22 44.21 -38.51
CA VAL A 859 -64.70 44.52 -39.87
C VAL A 859 -66.19 44.91 -39.88
N ARG A 860 -66.99 44.41 -38.93
CA ARG A 860 -68.42 44.81 -38.77
C ARG A 860 -68.63 46.12 -38.01
N LYS A 861 -67.60 46.69 -37.39
CA LYS A 861 -67.70 47.97 -36.66
C LYS A 861 -67.21 49.17 -37.48
N ASN A 862 -66.50 48.94 -38.58
CA ASN A 862 -65.97 49.97 -39.47
C ASN A 862 -66.58 49.92 -40.89
N GLY A 863 -67.77 49.32 -41.04
CA GLY A 863 -68.51 49.22 -42.29
C GLY A 863 -69.86 49.93 -42.20
#